data_AF-A0A2E9AD69-F1
#
_entry.id   AF-A0A2E9AD69-F1
#
_cell.length_a   1.000
_cell.length_b   1.000
_cell.length_c   1.000
_cell.angle_alpha   90.00
_cell.angle_beta   90.00
_cell.angle_gamma   90.00
#
_symmetry.space_group_name_H-M   'P 1'
#
loop_
_entity.id
_entity.type
_entity.pdbx_description
1 polymer ?
#
loop_
_entity_poly.entity_id
_entity_poly.type
_entity_poly.pdbx_seq_one_letter_code
_entity_poly.pdbx_strand_id
1 'polypeptide(L)'
;MGIMQLLMSTVASGDKTYVEDLFNPDLYSNPAAAPNPRTITNGVNLLEEGGLVWVKNRSFTSGGTGRSHVLFSTANSATSSTSDHCLMPDNTDSLKDMGATGTVTWNDNGWSVPAGDGDINGNWFGDYVAWSFRKCPGFLDIVTYDGSEPNQTVPHNLGCVPGMMIVKRTNASGSWCVWHKGLTSTTTNWIKLEENAGEESSTDIWNSTAPTKDNFTVGDYSGVNANGGEYVAYLFADGADSDAQVFGKGGNESIIKMGHLSIPGTGLFDVDLGWEPQYVMIKKRDAANGVVDNWQIHDNMREFNKTGICWLEANTSNDEEAFTVSDGSFWGDTFVPYARGFKSESSAFNNANYIYMAIRRGPMKEPTAGTDVFAMDTYGGTAPSPPQYTSGFPPDMEISFNTDSSASPENRYNSSRLLGEVLMYPNANNAEVSNINRKWDYEDGMGSGTGTISNYQSCLFRRAPGFFDVVAYNGDASNNAKTVYHNLGVKPELIFTKCLSNARNWIVTCPAMGGTISGGSNDGTAYDYITGYLDLDNYFNWRTYSASSHMTQDVTTTTITYAGNASGGNADLNYAGYDYVAYLFASKSKVSAIGQYTGTGSAVNVDCGFVAPARFVLIKRIGLEPVDVAGDWYLYDSKRGISSGSGNDPYILLNTTDASTTTTDYIDQYASGFTVTSSAPAALNDTGTYLYLAIA
;
A
#
# COMPACT_ATOMS: atom_id res chain seq x y z
N MET A 1 -49.31 -29.45 -24.14
CA MET A 1 -48.29 -29.35 -23.07
C MET A 1 -47.32 -28.27 -23.49
N GLY A 2 -47.54 -27.05 -23.01
CA GLY A 2 -46.72 -25.89 -23.38
C GLY A 2 -45.42 -25.89 -22.59
N ILE A 3 -44.30 -25.79 -23.30
CA ILE A 3 -42.97 -25.59 -22.73
C ILE A 3 -42.90 -24.14 -22.25
N MET A 4 -42.82 -23.95 -20.94
CA MET A 4 -42.44 -22.67 -20.32
C MET A 4 -40.93 -22.48 -20.53
N GLN A 5 -40.58 -21.53 -21.39
CA GLN A 5 -39.22 -21.03 -21.57
C GLN A 5 -38.88 -20.15 -20.37
N LEU A 6 -37.96 -20.65 -19.53
CA LEU A 6 -37.37 -19.93 -18.41
C LEU A 6 -36.51 -18.77 -18.95
N LEU A 7 -37.07 -17.56 -18.95
CA LEU A 7 -36.31 -16.33 -19.15
C LEU A 7 -35.46 -16.07 -17.91
N MET A 8 -34.21 -16.55 -17.92
CA MET A 8 -33.17 -16.01 -17.04
C MET A 8 -32.87 -14.59 -17.53
N SER A 9 -33.33 -13.58 -16.78
CA SER A 9 -32.84 -12.22 -16.93
C SER A 9 -31.36 -12.21 -16.54
N THR A 10 -30.48 -12.08 -17.52
CA THR A 10 -29.14 -11.57 -17.30
C THR A 10 -29.26 -10.14 -16.79
N VAL A 11 -29.32 -10.00 -15.48
CA VAL A 11 -29.00 -8.72 -14.84
C VAL A 11 -27.56 -8.45 -15.25
N ALA A 12 -27.33 -7.46 -16.11
CA ALA A 12 -25.99 -6.94 -16.33
C ALA A 12 -25.48 -6.57 -14.93
N SER A 13 -24.49 -7.32 -14.42
CA SER A 13 -23.72 -6.86 -13.27
C SER A 13 -23.17 -5.50 -13.70
N GLY A 14 -23.59 -4.42 -13.05
CA GLY A 14 -22.92 -3.14 -13.23
C GLY A 14 -21.40 -3.31 -13.08
N ASP A 15 -20.64 -2.44 -13.74
CA ASP A 15 -19.19 -2.45 -13.63
C ASP A 15 -18.79 -2.47 -12.15
N LYS A 16 -17.91 -3.41 -11.78
CA LYS A 16 -17.46 -3.57 -10.40
C LYS A 16 -16.62 -2.37 -10.01
N THR A 17 -16.92 -1.78 -8.85
CA THR A 17 -16.17 -0.64 -8.31
C THR A 17 -15.16 -1.13 -7.28
N TYR A 18 -13.94 -0.61 -7.36
CA TYR A 18 -12.82 -0.92 -6.46
C TYR A 18 -12.34 0.34 -5.73
N VAL A 19 -11.47 0.19 -4.73
CA VAL A 19 -10.99 1.35 -3.95
C VAL A 19 -10.22 2.34 -4.82
N GLU A 20 -9.41 1.87 -5.77
CA GLU A 20 -8.69 2.72 -6.72
C GLU A 20 -9.60 3.50 -7.69
N ASP A 21 -10.88 3.16 -7.79
CA ASP A 21 -11.87 3.95 -8.56
C ASP A 21 -12.47 5.09 -7.73
N LEU A 22 -12.20 5.11 -6.41
CA LEU A 22 -12.91 5.94 -5.43
C LEU A 22 -11.99 6.76 -4.55
N PHE A 23 -10.77 6.29 -4.30
CA PHE A 23 -9.82 6.90 -3.40
C PHE A 23 -8.39 6.76 -3.90
N ASN A 24 -7.65 7.88 -3.91
CA ASN A 24 -6.20 7.85 -4.10
C ASN A 24 -5.51 8.93 -3.24
N PRO A 25 -4.47 8.58 -2.47
CA PRO A 25 -3.48 9.53 -1.98
C PRO A 25 -2.45 9.83 -3.09
N ASP A 26 -2.25 11.10 -3.41
CA ASP A 26 -1.35 11.57 -4.46
C ASP A 26 -0.30 12.53 -3.89
N LEU A 27 0.97 12.28 -4.20
CA LEU A 27 2.09 13.17 -3.92
C LEU A 27 2.47 13.98 -5.16
N TYR A 28 2.73 15.27 -4.96
CA TYR A 28 3.26 16.13 -6.00
C TYR A 28 4.03 17.30 -5.43
N SER A 29 4.93 17.87 -6.22
CA SER A 29 5.70 19.06 -5.82
C SER A 29 5.86 20.01 -6.99
N ASN A 30 6.14 21.28 -6.71
CA ASN A 30 6.44 22.26 -7.75
C ASN A 30 7.92 22.69 -7.68
N PRO A 31 8.80 22.06 -8.48
CA PRO A 31 10.22 22.38 -8.49
C PRO A 31 10.54 23.69 -9.23
N ALA A 32 9.58 24.27 -9.96
CA ALA A 32 9.84 25.38 -10.86
C ALA A 32 9.82 26.73 -10.13
N ALA A 33 10.64 27.65 -10.62
CA ALA A 33 10.69 29.03 -10.14
C ALA A 33 9.41 29.84 -10.47
N ALA A 34 8.64 29.40 -11.48
CA ALA A 34 7.34 29.93 -11.85
C ALA A 34 6.30 28.81 -11.79
N PRO A 35 5.10 29.07 -11.25
CA PRO A 35 4.14 28.01 -11.03
C PRO A 35 3.45 27.68 -12.35
N ASN A 36 3.32 26.39 -12.64
CA ASN A 36 2.53 25.91 -13.77
C ASN A 36 1.31 25.15 -13.24
N PRO A 37 0.15 25.22 -13.92
CA PRO A 37 -0.96 24.35 -13.60
C PRO A 37 -0.53 22.88 -13.72
N ARG A 38 -1.11 22.02 -12.90
CA ARG A 38 -0.78 20.58 -12.92
C ARG A 38 -2.05 19.77 -13.05
N THR A 39 -1.94 18.68 -13.80
CA THR A 39 -2.96 17.62 -13.84
C THR A 39 -2.48 16.47 -12.97
N ILE A 40 -3.32 16.06 -12.04
CA ILE A 40 -3.12 14.86 -11.22
C ILE A 40 -3.96 13.75 -11.86
N THR A 41 -3.29 12.68 -12.28
CA THR A 41 -3.89 11.55 -12.99
C THR A 41 -3.80 10.31 -12.11
N ASN A 42 -4.90 9.94 -11.47
CA ASN A 42 -4.89 9.01 -10.35
C ASN A 42 -5.94 7.88 -10.44
N GLY A 43 -6.66 7.77 -11.56
CA GLY A 43 -7.69 6.77 -11.78
C GLY A 43 -9.07 7.14 -11.21
N VAL A 44 -9.20 8.22 -10.45
CA VAL A 44 -10.45 8.61 -9.78
C VAL A 44 -11.26 9.57 -10.67
N ASN A 45 -12.42 9.13 -11.16
CA ASN A 45 -13.29 9.96 -12.00
C ASN A 45 -14.10 10.97 -11.17
N LEU A 46 -13.64 12.22 -11.08
CA LEU A 46 -14.32 13.28 -10.33
C LEU A 46 -15.27 14.12 -11.19
N LEU A 47 -15.28 13.93 -12.52
CA LEU A 47 -16.12 14.70 -13.45
C LEU A 47 -17.59 14.28 -13.42
N GLU A 48 -17.86 12.98 -13.31
CA GLU A 48 -19.23 12.45 -13.43
C GLU A 48 -20.01 12.51 -12.11
N GLU A 49 -19.55 11.77 -11.10
CA GLU A 49 -20.25 11.64 -9.81
C GLU A 49 -19.92 12.77 -8.84
N GLY A 50 -18.83 13.50 -9.11
CA GLY A 50 -18.24 14.45 -8.20
C GLY A 50 -17.55 13.82 -6.99
N GLY A 51 -17.09 14.66 -6.07
CA GLY A 51 -16.23 14.20 -4.99
C GLY A 51 -15.63 15.32 -4.15
N LEU A 52 -14.65 14.93 -3.35
CA LEU A 52 -13.84 15.77 -2.47
C LEU A 52 -12.37 15.57 -2.84
N VAL A 53 -11.61 16.64 -2.94
CA VAL A 53 -10.15 16.64 -2.96
C VAL A 53 -9.67 17.44 -1.75
N TRP A 54 -8.91 16.78 -0.89
CA TRP A 54 -8.31 17.39 0.29
C TRP A 54 -6.80 17.51 0.08
N VAL A 55 -6.29 18.74 0.01
CA VAL A 55 -4.88 19.05 -0.25
C VAL A 55 -4.19 19.57 1.00
N LYS A 56 -2.90 19.24 1.15
CA LYS A 56 -2.01 19.82 2.15
C LYS A 56 -0.60 19.98 1.59
N ASN A 57 -0.03 21.17 1.74
CA ASN A 57 1.42 21.37 1.65
C ASN A 57 2.09 20.83 2.91
N ARG A 58 3.11 19.98 2.74
CA ARG A 58 3.74 19.21 3.82
C ARG A 58 5.17 19.66 4.17
N SER A 59 5.74 20.64 3.47
CA SER A 59 7.17 21.01 3.65
C SER A 59 7.48 22.51 3.42
N PHE A 60 6.59 23.42 3.84
CA PHE A 60 6.72 24.85 3.53
C PHE A 60 7.97 25.49 4.18
N THR A 61 9.05 25.59 3.41
CA THR A 61 10.40 25.88 3.91
C THR A 61 10.75 27.37 3.99
N SER A 62 9.87 28.30 3.57
CA SER A 62 10.22 29.72 3.48
C SER A 62 9.83 30.54 4.72
N GLY A 63 10.42 30.22 5.88
CA GLY A 63 10.47 31.11 7.07
C GLY A 63 9.16 31.71 7.59
N GLY A 64 8.02 31.12 7.24
CA GLY A 64 6.67 31.56 7.62
C GLY A 64 5.94 30.49 8.42
N THR A 65 4.73 30.81 8.87
CA THR A 65 3.78 29.80 9.40
C THR A 65 3.45 28.80 8.30
N GLY A 66 3.26 27.52 8.66
CA GLY A 66 2.88 26.48 7.71
C GLY A 66 1.56 26.80 6.98
N ARG A 67 1.21 25.96 6.02
CA ARG A 67 0.05 26.17 5.13
C ARG A 67 -1.16 25.38 5.59
N SER A 68 -2.33 25.98 5.57
CA SER A 68 -3.56 25.27 5.97
C SER A 68 -3.87 24.13 5.01
N HIS A 69 -4.51 23.09 5.54
CA HIS A 69 -5.24 22.12 4.72
C HIS A 69 -6.36 22.83 3.93
N VAL A 70 -6.67 22.35 2.72
CA VAL A 70 -7.80 22.88 1.94
C VAL A 70 -8.65 21.77 1.33
N LEU A 71 -9.97 21.94 1.39
CA LEU A 71 -10.96 20.99 0.88
C LEU A 71 -11.74 21.63 -0.27
N PHE A 72 -11.63 21.02 -1.45
CA PHE A 72 -12.46 21.29 -2.61
C PHE A 72 -13.44 20.15 -2.79
N SER A 73 -14.70 20.44 -3.04
CA SER A 73 -15.68 19.46 -3.46
C SER A 73 -16.45 19.96 -4.65
N THR A 74 -16.98 19.06 -5.47
CA THR A 74 -17.87 19.46 -6.57
C THR A 74 -19.11 20.20 -6.08
N ALA A 75 -19.45 20.10 -4.79
CA ALA A 75 -20.54 20.81 -4.15
C ALA A 75 -20.20 22.25 -3.72
N ASN A 76 -18.93 22.59 -3.48
CA ASN A 76 -18.51 23.92 -2.99
C ASN A 76 -17.58 24.69 -3.97
N SER A 77 -17.12 24.06 -5.05
CA SER A 77 -16.07 24.60 -5.94
C SER A 77 -16.56 25.47 -7.11
N ALA A 78 -17.83 25.85 -7.21
CA ALA A 78 -18.35 26.54 -8.41
C ALA A 78 -19.30 27.72 -8.15
N THR A 79 -19.08 28.53 -7.11
CA THR A 79 -20.00 29.64 -6.78
C THR A 79 -19.73 30.95 -7.54
N SER A 80 -18.59 31.10 -8.24
CA SER A 80 -18.32 32.29 -9.08
C SER A 80 -17.67 31.93 -10.41
N SER A 81 -17.98 32.69 -11.47
CA SER A 81 -17.40 32.51 -12.81
C SER A 81 -15.92 32.90 -12.91
N THR A 82 -15.27 33.27 -11.81
CA THR A 82 -13.93 33.90 -11.80
C THR A 82 -12.96 33.30 -10.78
N SER A 83 -13.43 32.54 -9.80
CA SER A 83 -12.58 31.90 -8.78
C SER A 83 -13.30 30.74 -8.09
N ASP A 84 -12.53 29.72 -7.75
CA ASP A 84 -12.98 28.61 -6.92
C ASP A 84 -12.95 28.97 -5.44
N HIS A 85 -13.73 28.22 -4.67
CA HIS A 85 -13.75 28.33 -3.22
C HIS A 85 -13.29 27.03 -2.58
N CYS A 86 -12.61 27.15 -1.45
CA CYS A 86 -12.22 26.03 -0.62
C CYS A 86 -12.66 26.23 0.83
N LEU A 87 -12.64 25.13 1.58
CA LEU A 87 -12.83 25.15 3.03
C LEU A 87 -11.51 24.80 3.72
N MET A 88 -11.28 25.38 4.89
CA MET A 88 -10.08 25.15 5.70
C MET A 88 -10.47 24.49 7.03
N PRO A 89 -9.98 23.28 7.31
CA PRO A 89 -10.38 22.49 8.48
C PRO A 89 -9.70 22.93 9.78
N ASP A 90 -8.74 23.86 9.74
CA ASP A 90 -8.01 24.40 10.90
C ASP A 90 -8.61 25.71 11.45
N ASN A 91 -9.76 26.15 10.91
CA ASN A 91 -10.45 27.35 11.38
C ASN A 91 -11.98 27.27 11.18
N THR A 92 -12.68 28.30 11.64
CA THR A 92 -14.16 28.37 11.60
C THR A 92 -14.70 29.22 10.45
N ASP A 93 -13.85 29.77 9.59
CA ASP A 93 -14.26 30.72 8.56
C ASP A 93 -15.19 30.05 7.52
N SER A 94 -15.93 30.89 6.79
CA SER A 94 -16.74 30.45 5.65
C SER A 94 -15.84 30.02 4.48
N LEU A 95 -16.45 29.76 3.31
CA LEU A 95 -15.68 29.52 2.08
C LEU A 95 -14.61 30.61 1.85
N LYS A 96 -13.36 30.19 1.65
CA LYS A 96 -12.26 31.05 1.22
C LYS A 96 -12.32 31.19 -0.30
N ASP A 97 -12.34 32.43 -0.79
CA ASP A 97 -12.14 32.75 -2.21
C ASP A 97 -10.66 32.57 -2.55
N MET A 98 -10.37 31.70 -3.53
CA MET A 98 -9.00 31.44 -3.99
C MET A 98 -8.45 32.55 -4.89
N GLY A 99 -9.22 33.60 -5.19
CA GLY A 99 -8.81 34.75 -5.98
C GLY A 99 -8.59 34.42 -7.46
N ALA A 100 -7.91 35.31 -8.20
CA ALA A 100 -7.69 35.21 -9.64
C ALA A 100 -6.67 34.13 -10.07
N THR A 101 -6.31 33.23 -9.17
CA THR A 101 -5.20 32.26 -9.30
C THR A 101 -5.57 31.08 -10.22
N GLY A 102 -6.84 30.95 -10.60
CA GLY A 102 -7.39 29.90 -11.47
C GLY A 102 -8.33 28.95 -10.72
N THR A 103 -8.93 28.00 -11.44
CA THR A 103 -9.94 27.07 -10.91
C THR A 103 -9.40 25.64 -10.89
N VAL A 104 -9.65 24.91 -9.81
CA VAL A 104 -9.57 23.45 -9.75
C VAL A 104 -10.55 22.88 -10.78
N THR A 105 -10.05 21.97 -11.61
CA THR A 105 -10.86 21.32 -12.65
C THR A 105 -11.03 19.85 -12.35
N TRP A 106 -12.26 19.35 -12.44
CA TRP A 106 -12.61 17.96 -12.22
C TRP A 106 -12.48 17.18 -13.52
N ASN A 107 -11.77 16.04 -13.52
CA ASN A 107 -11.52 15.24 -14.71
C ASN A 107 -12.11 13.82 -14.57
N ASP A 108 -12.23 13.12 -15.69
CA ASP A 108 -12.63 11.71 -15.73
C ASP A 108 -11.53 10.76 -15.21
N ASN A 109 -10.33 11.30 -14.98
CA ASN A 109 -9.16 10.60 -14.46
C ASN A 109 -8.34 11.55 -13.57
N GLY A 110 -8.91 11.93 -12.42
CA GLY A 110 -8.33 12.80 -11.41
C GLY A 110 -8.84 14.23 -11.49
N TRP A 111 -7.92 15.19 -11.37
CA TRP A 111 -8.26 16.62 -11.28
C TRP A 111 -7.08 17.48 -11.73
N SER A 112 -7.27 18.78 -11.83
CA SER A 112 -6.20 19.73 -12.15
C SER A 112 -6.21 20.90 -11.19
N VAL A 113 -5.00 21.32 -10.79
CA VAL A 113 -4.77 22.40 -9.84
C VAL A 113 -4.23 23.63 -10.58
N PRO A 114 -4.71 24.83 -10.26
CA PRO A 114 -4.18 26.06 -10.82
C PRO A 114 -2.75 26.33 -10.35
N ALA A 115 -2.08 27.29 -10.99
CA ALA A 115 -0.72 27.71 -10.63
C ALA A 115 -0.72 28.80 -9.56
N GLY A 116 0.15 28.70 -8.55
CA GLY A 116 0.65 29.86 -7.82
C GLY A 116 0.08 30.14 -6.44
N ASP A 117 -0.92 29.37 -5.99
CA ASP A 117 -1.40 29.44 -4.61
C ASP A 117 -0.58 28.50 -3.70
N GLY A 118 -0.03 29.02 -2.60
CA GLY A 118 0.87 28.29 -1.70
C GLY A 118 0.25 27.13 -0.91
N ASP A 119 -1.08 27.11 -0.76
CA ASP A 119 -1.79 26.05 -0.05
C ASP A 119 -1.97 24.80 -0.94
N ILE A 120 -1.93 24.97 -2.27
CA ILE A 120 -2.22 23.88 -3.25
C ILE A 120 -1.17 23.65 -4.33
N ASN A 121 -0.47 24.68 -4.82
CA ASN A 121 0.49 24.56 -5.93
C ASN A 121 1.36 25.83 -6.05
N GLY A 122 2.03 26.18 -4.95
CA GLY A 122 2.89 27.34 -4.84
C GLY A 122 4.25 27.16 -5.51
N ASN A 123 5.02 28.24 -5.56
CA ASN A 123 6.40 28.22 -6.06
C ASN A 123 7.36 27.61 -5.03
N TRP A 124 8.49 27.09 -5.52
CA TRP A 124 9.64 26.68 -4.72
C TRP A 124 9.34 25.55 -3.73
N PHE A 125 9.45 24.31 -4.22
CA PHE A 125 9.67 23.09 -3.43
C PHE A 125 8.67 22.79 -2.31
N GLY A 126 7.45 23.33 -2.37
CA GLY A 126 6.38 22.74 -1.58
C GLY A 126 6.16 21.32 -2.07
N ASP A 127 6.32 20.35 -1.19
CA ASP A 127 5.77 19.02 -1.38
C ASP A 127 4.31 19.06 -0.92
N TYR A 128 3.45 18.37 -1.65
CA TYR A 128 2.02 18.34 -1.40
C TYR A 128 1.56 16.90 -1.35
N VAL A 129 0.53 16.67 -0.54
CA VAL A 129 -0.31 15.48 -0.62
C VAL A 129 -1.73 15.92 -0.96
N ALA A 130 -2.42 15.11 -1.76
CA ALA A 130 -3.84 15.24 -1.99
C ALA A 130 -4.53 13.89 -1.78
N TRP A 131 -5.66 13.91 -1.07
CA TRP A 131 -6.55 12.76 -0.97
C TRP A 131 -7.78 13.03 -1.82
N SER A 132 -7.91 12.25 -2.90
CA SER A 132 -9.06 12.31 -3.80
C SER A 132 -10.12 11.31 -3.35
N PHE A 133 -11.37 11.75 -3.21
CA PHE A 133 -12.51 10.92 -2.84
C PHE A 133 -13.66 11.12 -3.84
N ARG A 134 -14.10 10.07 -4.53
CA ARG A 134 -15.28 10.11 -5.40
C ARG A 134 -16.54 9.78 -4.63
N LYS A 135 -17.65 10.46 -4.91
CA LYS A 135 -18.96 10.09 -4.37
C LYS A 135 -19.36 8.70 -4.87
N CYS A 136 -19.80 7.84 -3.97
CA CYS A 136 -20.31 6.52 -4.29
C CYS A 136 -21.09 5.94 -3.09
N PRO A 137 -22.29 5.35 -3.30
CA PRO A 137 -22.98 4.60 -2.24
C PRO A 137 -22.07 3.54 -1.62
N GLY A 138 -22.07 3.45 -0.29
CA GLY A 138 -21.18 2.59 0.49
C GLY A 138 -19.77 3.17 0.74
N PHE A 139 -19.46 4.38 0.26
CA PHE A 139 -18.16 5.02 0.47
C PHE A 139 -18.28 6.48 0.97
N LEU A 140 -18.72 7.39 0.10
CA LEU A 140 -18.83 8.83 0.39
C LEU A 140 -20.07 9.40 -0.28
N ASP A 141 -20.82 10.22 0.45
CA ASP A 141 -21.79 11.15 -0.12
C ASP A 141 -21.49 12.57 0.36
N ILE A 142 -21.83 13.55 -0.48
CA ILE A 142 -21.68 14.98 -0.18
C ILE A 142 -23.02 15.63 -0.47
N VAL A 143 -23.60 16.25 0.55
CA VAL A 143 -24.89 16.92 0.46
C VAL A 143 -24.75 18.39 0.87
N THR A 144 -25.51 19.24 0.19
CA THR A 144 -25.67 20.65 0.57
C THR A 144 -27.09 20.89 1.02
N TYR A 145 -27.30 21.74 2.02
CA TYR A 145 -28.63 22.10 2.49
C TYR A 145 -28.66 23.50 3.09
N ASP A 146 -29.84 24.11 3.03
CA ASP A 146 -30.14 25.36 3.73
C ASP A 146 -30.67 25.04 5.12
N GLY A 147 -30.16 25.74 6.13
CA GLY A 147 -30.63 25.64 7.51
C GLY A 147 -31.98 26.31 7.68
N SER A 148 -32.84 25.68 8.47
CA SER A 148 -34.24 26.09 8.62
C SER A 148 -34.70 26.38 10.04
N GLU A 149 -33.98 25.93 11.08
CA GLU A 149 -34.34 25.98 12.52
C GLU A 149 -35.80 25.54 12.87
N PRO A 150 -36.08 25.01 14.07
CA PRO A 150 -35.11 24.57 15.08
C PRO A 150 -34.51 23.19 14.78
N ASN A 151 -35.20 22.34 14.02
CA ASN A 151 -34.72 20.99 13.70
C ASN A 151 -35.02 20.65 12.24
N GLN A 152 -34.11 19.95 11.58
CA GLN A 152 -34.26 19.57 10.17
C GLN A 152 -33.79 18.14 9.94
N THR A 153 -34.48 17.43 9.05
CA THR A 153 -34.06 16.14 8.52
C THR A 153 -33.46 16.37 7.13
N VAL A 154 -32.24 15.91 6.92
CA VAL A 154 -31.49 16.08 5.66
C VAL A 154 -31.31 14.69 5.01
N PRO A 155 -31.84 14.46 3.79
CA PRO A 155 -31.68 13.19 3.10
C PRO A 155 -30.26 13.03 2.53
N HIS A 156 -29.80 11.78 2.39
CA HIS A 156 -28.54 11.45 1.73
C HIS A 156 -28.64 10.16 0.89
N ASN A 157 -27.66 9.94 0.02
CA ASN A 157 -27.61 8.83 -0.93
C ASN A 157 -26.50 7.80 -0.63
N LEU A 158 -25.95 7.83 0.58
CA LEU A 158 -24.87 6.91 0.99
C LEU A 158 -25.25 5.43 0.88
N GLY A 159 -26.54 5.06 0.91
CA GLY A 159 -26.99 3.67 0.73
C GLY A 159 -26.72 2.75 1.93
N CYS A 160 -26.15 3.27 3.01
CA CYS A 160 -25.96 2.64 4.31
C CYS A 160 -26.01 3.71 5.41
N VAL A 161 -25.95 3.31 6.69
CA VAL A 161 -25.83 4.28 7.79
C VAL A 161 -24.42 4.92 7.74
N PRO A 162 -24.28 6.26 7.84
CA PRO A 162 -22.98 6.91 7.95
C PRO A 162 -22.19 6.41 9.17
N GLY A 163 -20.87 6.24 9.01
CA GLY A 163 -19.93 6.00 10.09
C GLY A 163 -19.32 7.29 10.66
N MET A 164 -19.20 8.31 9.80
CA MET A 164 -18.73 9.66 10.14
C MET A 164 -19.52 10.68 9.31
N MET A 165 -19.91 11.80 9.92
CA MET A 165 -20.47 12.95 9.22
C MET A 165 -19.70 14.20 9.63
N ILE A 166 -19.29 15.01 8.67
CA ILE A 166 -18.60 16.29 8.89
C ILE A 166 -19.47 17.39 8.28
N VAL A 167 -20.04 18.27 9.12
CA VAL A 167 -20.89 19.38 8.70
C VAL A 167 -20.15 20.69 8.85
N LYS A 168 -20.19 21.52 7.80
CA LYS A 168 -19.59 22.85 7.81
C LYS A 168 -20.53 23.89 7.21
N ARG A 169 -20.70 25.00 7.93
CA ARG A 169 -21.33 26.21 7.41
C ARG A 169 -20.45 26.88 6.36
N THR A 170 -21.00 27.19 5.21
CA THR A 170 -20.27 27.70 4.03
C THR A 170 -20.46 29.20 3.79
N ASN A 171 -21.55 29.80 4.28
CA ASN A 171 -21.88 31.21 4.05
C ASN A 171 -21.57 32.18 5.20
N ALA A 172 -21.13 31.66 6.35
CA ALA A 172 -20.65 32.45 7.47
C ALA A 172 -19.74 31.60 8.38
N SER A 173 -19.07 32.23 9.33
CA SER A 173 -18.26 31.51 10.32
C SER A 173 -19.12 30.54 11.15
N GLY A 174 -18.55 29.38 11.45
CA GLY A 174 -19.17 28.32 12.23
C GLY A 174 -18.26 27.09 12.34
N SER A 175 -18.31 26.39 13.46
CA SER A 175 -17.50 25.20 13.74
C SER A 175 -17.73 24.07 12.73
N TRP A 176 -16.71 23.22 12.56
CA TRP A 176 -16.83 21.96 11.83
C TRP A 176 -17.39 20.89 12.76
N CYS A 177 -18.70 20.70 12.74
CA CYS A 177 -19.35 19.71 13.59
C CYS A 177 -19.18 18.29 13.04
N VAL A 178 -18.49 17.43 13.78
CA VAL A 178 -18.26 16.04 13.41
C VAL A 178 -19.10 15.10 14.28
N TRP A 179 -19.90 14.28 13.63
CA TRP A 179 -20.51 13.09 14.23
C TRP A 179 -19.67 11.87 13.87
N HIS A 180 -19.52 10.95 14.80
CA HIS A 180 -18.84 9.68 14.54
C HIS A 180 -19.51 8.55 15.34
N LYS A 181 -19.71 7.38 14.72
CA LYS A 181 -20.38 6.22 15.36
C LYS A 181 -19.70 5.73 16.64
N GLY A 182 -18.40 6.02 16.74
CA GLY A 182 -17.54 5.71 17.86
C GLY A 182 -17.42 6.82 18.89
N LEU A 183 -18.29 7.82 18.95
CA LEU A 183 -18.37 8.74 20.10
C LEU A 183 -19.11 8.08 21.27
N THR A 184 -19.05 8.69 22.47
CA THR A 184 -19.68 8.14 23.68
C THR A 184 -21.20 8.01 23.56
N SER A 185 -21.85 8.93 22.83
CA SER A 185 -23.26 8.86 22.48
C SER A 185 -23.43 9.08 20.98
N THR A 186 -24.17 8.18 20.31
CA THR A 186 -24.48 8.31 18.88
C THR A 186 -25.58 9.31 18.58
N THR A 187 -26.17 9.95 19.60
CA THR A 187 -27.29 10.89 19.44
C THR A 187 -26.98 12.32 19.87
N THR A 188 -26.06 12.49 20.83
CA THR A 188 -25.77 13.81 21.44
C THR A 188 -24.32 14.23 21.34
N ASN A 189 -23.40 13.27 21.15
CA ASN A 189 -21.99 13.61 21.15
C ASN A 189 -21.50 14.04 19.78
N TRP A 190 -20.57 14.96 19.80
CA TRP A 190 -19.93 15.53 18.63
C TRP A 190 -18.52 15.96 18.99
N ILE A 191 -17.70 16.18 17.98
CA ILE A 191 -16.35 16.72 18.13
C ILE A 191 -16.13 17.75 17.02
N LYS A 192 -15.18 18.65 17.20
CA LYS A 192 -14.86 19.69 16.22
C LYS A 192 -13.65 19.30 15.40
N LEU A 193 -13.73 19.48 14.08
CA LEU A 193 -12.58 19.22 13.22
C LEU A 193 -11.49 20.26 13.45
N GLU A 194 -11.85 21.53 13.68
CA GLU A 194 -10.90 22.64 13.81
C GLU A 194 -10.23 22.77 15.17
N GLU A 195 -10.59 21.93 16.14
CA GLU A 195 -10.05 21.99 17.49
C GLU A 195 -9.33 20.68 17.85
N ASN A 196 -8.42 20.79 18.82
CA ASN A 196 -7.75 19.64 19.44
C ASN A 196 -8.48 19.12 20.69
N ALA A 197 -9.63 19.71 21.02
CA ALA A 197 -10.47 19.32 22.15
C ALA A 197 -11.06 17.91 21.97
N GLY A 198 -11.54 17.33 23.07
CA GLY A 198 -12.28 16.06 23.08
C GLY A 198 -13.72 16.23 22.63
N GLU A 199 -14.49 15.14 22.72
CA GLU A 199 -15.91 15.14 22.41
C GLU A 199 -16.72 15.98 23.42
N GLU A 200 -17.75 16.65 22.92
CA GLU A 200 -18.74 17.39 23.67
C GLU A 200 -20.11 16.71 23.54
N SER A 201 -21.06 17.04 24.43
CA SER A 201 -22.43 16.54 24.36
C SER A 201 -23.41 17.71 24.28
N SER A 202 -24.28 17.68 23.27
CA SER A 202 -25.34 18.68 23.09
C SER A 202 -26.52 18.07 22.34
N THR A 203 -27.73 18.45 22.75
CA THR A 203 -28.97 18.05 22.07
C THR A 203 -29.21 18.82 20.77
N ASP A 204 -28.51 19.93 20.60
CA ASP A 204 -28.82 20.94 19.58
C ASP A 204 -28.02 20.72 18.28
N ILE A 205 -27.08 19.78 18.26
CA ILE A 205 -26.30 19.46 17.05
C ILE A 205 -27.05 18.46 16.18
N TRP A 206 -27.39 17.29 16.71
CA TRP A 206 -27.98 16.17 15.95
C TRP A 206 -29.46 15.92 16.28
N ASN A 207 -30.13 16.86 16.96
CA ASN A 207 -31.50 16.71 17.43
C ASN A 207 -31.71 15.40 18.24
N SER A 208 -30.73 15.03 19.06
CA SER A 208 -30.73 13.80 19.86
C SER A 208 -31.08 12.52 19.07
N THR A 209 -30.73 12.47 17.78
CA THR A 209 -31.15 11.41 16.86
C THR A 209 -29.94 10.92 16.06
N ALA A 210 -29.74 9.60 16.04
CA ALA A 210 -28.67 8.98 15.26
C ALA A 210 -29.04 8.99 13.77
N PRO A 211 -28.07 9.09 12.85
CA PRO A 211 -28.34 9.01 11.42
C PRO A 211 -28.86 7.63 11.03
N THR A 212 -29.57 7.58 9.91
CA THR A 212 -30.13 6.37 9.31
C THR A 212 -29.49 6.12 7.94
N LYS A 213 -30.00 5.13 7.21
CA LYS A 213 -29.57 4.85 5.83
C LYS A 213 -29.99 5.93 4.83
N ASP A 214 -31.06 6.67 5.15
CA ASP A 214 -31.72 7.58 4.20
C ASP A 214 -31.55 9.06 4.58
N ASN A 215 -31.28 9.34 5.85
CA ASN A 215 -31.23 10.71 6.38
C ASN A 215 -30.44 10.81 7.69
N PHE A 216 -29.98 12.03 7.96
CA PHE A 216 -29.53 12.48 9.27
C PHE A 216 -30.37 13.67 9.72
N THR A 217 -30.28 14.02 11.00
CA THR A 217 -30.99 15.16 11.58
C THR A 217 -30.01 16.16 12.16
N VAL A 218 -30.34 17.44 12.02
CA VAL A 218 -29.62 18.55 12.62
C VAL A 218 -30.56 19.31 13.56
N GLY A 219 -30.03 19.75 14.70
CA GLY A 219 -30.76 20.52 15.72
C GLY A 219 -30.64 22.03 15.51
N ASP A 220 -30.80 22.82 16.56
CA ASP A 220 -30.89 24.30 16.51
C ASP A 220 -29.53 25.02 16.60
N TYR A 221 -28.42 24.27 16.52
CA TYR A 221 -27.10 24.88 16.62
C TYR A 221 -26.70 25.58 15.31
N SER A 222 -26.25 26.83 15.43
CA SER A 222 -25.90 27.67 14.27
C SER A 222 -24.76 27.13 13.40
N GLY A 223 -23.93 26.21 13.91
CA GLY A 223 -22.91 25.51 13.14
C GLY A 223 -23.44 24.41 12.21
N VAL A 224 -24.72 24.03 12.36
CA VAL A 224 -25.34 22.95 11.55
C VAL A 224 -26.69 23.30 10.94
N ASN A 225 -27.44 24.30 11.42
CA ASN A 225 -28.82 24.51 10.96
C ASN A 225 -29.38 25.93 11.16
N ALA A 226 -28.53 26.98 11.21
CA ALA A 226 -29.00 28.35 11.36
C ALA A 226 -29.99 28.71 10.24
N ASN A 227 -31.07 29.43 10.55
CA ASN A 227 -32.05 29.83 9.54
C ASN A 227 -31.40 30.72 8.47
N GLY A 228 -31.45 30.29 7.20
CA GLY A 228 -30.76 30.94 6.08
C GLY A 228 -29.23 30.71 6.05
N GLY A 229 -28.72 29.82 6.89
CA GLY A 229 -27.35 29.30 6.77
C GLY A 229 -27.25 28.32 5.61
N GLU A 230 -26.12 28.29 4.92
CA GLU A 230 -25.81 27.31 3.90
C GLU A 230 -24.77 26.34 4.47
N TYR A 231 -24.96 25.04 4.21
CA TYR A 231 -24.14 23.98 4.79
C TYR A 231 -23.73 22.96 3.73
N VAL A 232 -22.55 22.39 3.93
CA VAL A 232 -22.12 21.15 3.28
C VAL A 232 -21.91 20.09 4.34
N ALA A 233 -22.33 18.86 4.05
CA ALA A 233 -22.05 17.69 4.86
C ALA A 233 -21.33 16.62 4.04
N TYR A 234 -20.21 16.13 4.58
CA TYR A 234 -19.45 14.99 4.05
C TYR A 234 -19.81 13.76 4.88
N LEU A 235 -20.43 12.76 4.26
CA LEU A 235 -20.91 11.55 4.92
C LEU A 235 -20.10 10.36 4.43
N PHE A 236 -19.33 9.75 5.33
CA PHE A 236 -18.54 8.57 5.02
C PHE A 236 -19.24 7.33 5.57
N ALA A 237 -19.28 6.27 4.75
CA ALA A 237 -19.87 4.99 5.12
C ALA A 237 -19.05 4.28 6.21
N ASP A 238 -19.71 3.41 6.95
CA ASP A 238 -19.04 2.40 7.75
C ASP A 238 -19.16 1.02 7.09
N GLY A 239 -18.05 0.50 6.55
CA GLY A 239 -18.02 -0.83 5.92
C GLY A 239 -18.23 -2.01 6.87
N ALA A 240 -18.39 -1.79 8.18
CA ALA A 240 -18.93 -2.83 9.07
C ALA A 240 -20.44 -3.02 8.89
N ASP A 241 -21.16 -2.02 8.35
CA ASP A 241 -22.53 -2.18 7.85
C ASP A 241 -22.51 -3.07 6.60
N SER A 242 -23.35 -4.11 6.57
CA SER A 242 -23.46 -5.00 5.41
C SER A 242 -23.92 -4.27 4.16
N ASP A 243 -24.68 -3.19 4.31
CA ASP A 243 -25.17 -2.38 3.18
C ASP A 243 -24.05 -1.55 2.52
N ALA A 244 -22.93 -1.34 3.21
CA ALA A 244 -21.73 -0.67 2.69
C ALA A 244 -20.73 -1.65 2.03
N GLN A 245 -20.94 -2.96 2.15
CA GLN A 245 -20.08 -3.99 1.58
C GLN A 245 -20.51 -4.31 0.14
N VAL A 246 -20.27 -3.39 -0.79
CA VAL A 246 -20.76 -3.47 -2.17
C VAL A 246 -19.64 -3.49 -3.22
N PHE A 247 -18.38 -3.50 -2.78
CA PHE A 247 -17.22 -3.32 -3.65
C PHE A 247 -16.53 -4.63 -4.01
N GLY A 248 -15.56 -4.53 -4.93
CA GLY A 248 -14.65 -5.60 -5.27
C GLY A 248 -15.25 -6.68 -6.17
N LYS A 249 -14.48 -7.75 -6.40
CA LYS A 249 -14.80 -8.77 -7.42
C LYS A 249 -16.13 -9.49 -7.12
N GLY A 250 -16.39 -9.73 -5.84
CA GLY A 250 -17.62 -10.35 -5.35
C GLY A 250 -18.80 -9.37 -5.19
N GLY A 251 -18.55 -8.05 -5.17
CA GLY A 251 -19.56 -7.05 -4.80
C GLY A 251 -20.04 -7.18 -3.35
N ASN A 252 -19.16 -7.65 -2.47
CA ASN A 252 -19.43 -7.96 -1.07
C ASN A 252 -18.28 -7.53 -0.14
N GLU A 253 -17.40 -6.66 -0.62
CA GLU A 253 -16.22 -6.22 0.12
C GLU A 253 -16.43 -4.80 0.67
N SER A 254 -15.86 -4.53 1.85
CA SER A 254 -15.72 -3.16 2.38
C SER A 254 -14.40 -2.55 1.91
N ILE A 255 -14.42 -1.23 1.73
CA ILE A 255 -13.22 -0.42 1.44
C ILE A 255 -12.97 0.69 2.46
N ILE A 256 -13.92 0.93 3.37
CA ILE A 256 -13.85 1.95 4.40
C ILE A 256 -14.41 1.37 5.70
N LYS A 257 -13.78 1.63 6.83
CA LYS A 257 -14.27 1.20 8.15
C LYS A 257 -14.04 2.29 9.18
N MET A 258 -15.05 2.47 10.03
CA MET A 258 -15.02 3.45 11.11
C MET A 258 -15.14 2.75 12.45
N GLY A 259 -14.42 3.24 13.45
CA GLY A 259 -14.45 2.60 14.76
C GLY A 259 -13.89 3.44 15.87
N HIS A 260 -13.87 2.85 17.06
CA HIS A 260 -13.21 3.43 18.21
C HIS A 260 -12.33 2.37 18.87
N LEU A 261 -11.33 2.82 19.61
CA LEU A 261 -10.46 1.96 20.39
C LEU A 261 -10.12 2.64 21.73
N SER A 262 -9.88 1.81 22.74
CA SER A 262 -9.35 2.23 24.03
C SER A 262 -7.89 1.80 24.09
N ILE A 263 -6.98 2.77 24.08
CA ILE A 263 -5.55 2.53 24.16
C ILE A 263 -5.16 2.48 25.64
N PRO A 264 -4.56 1.37 26.12
CA PRO A 264 -4.07 1.28 27.49
C PRO A 264 -2.84 2.18 27.72
N GLY A 265 -2.42 2.36 28.98
CA GLY A 265 -1.22 3.14 29.31
C GLY A 265 0.11 2.62 28.79
N THR A 266 0.12 1.48 28.09
CA THR A 266 1.28 0.99 27.35
C THR A 266 1.40 1.61 25.95
N GLY A 267 0.34 2.23 25.41
CA GLY A 267 0.28 2.75 24.04
C GLY A 267 0.12 1.68 22.95
N LEU A 268 0.10 0.40 23.33
CA LEU A 268 -0.01 -0.74 22.42
C LEU A 268 -1.48 -1.05 22.11
N PHE A 269 -1.79 -1.26 20.84
CA PHE A 269 -3.12 -1.69 20.39
C PHE A 269 -3.02 -2.37 19.03
N ASP A 270 -4.07 -3.13 18.67
CA ASP A 270 -4.24 -3.78 17.37
C ASP A 270 -5.70 -3.62 16.93
N VAL A 271 -5.90 -3.08 15.72
CA VAL A 271 -7.20 -2.94 15.08
C VAL A 271 -7.25 -3.86 13.87
N ASP A 272 -8.09 -4.89 13.94
CA ASP A 272 -8.38 -5.80 12.81
C ASP A 272 -9.55 -5.27 11.97
N LEU A 273 -9.22 -4.76 10.79
CA LEU A 273 -10.14 -4.33 9.75
C LEU A 273 -10.49 -5.48 8.78
N GLY A 274 -9.80 -6.62 8.84
CA GLY A 274 -9.87 -7.71 7.85
C GLY A 274 -9.17 -7.40 6.53
N TRP A 275 -8.53 -6.24 6.40
CA TRP A 275 -7.73 -5.81 5.26
C TRP A 275 -6.74 -4.73 5.69
N GLU A 276 -5.68 -4.55 4.89
CA GLU A 276 -4.68 -3.52 5.15
C GLU A 276 -5.18 -2.13 4.74
N PRO A 277 -5.05 -1.09 5.58
CA PRO A 277 -5.39 0.28 5.22
C PRO A 277 -4.27 0.95 4.41
N GLN A 278 -4.64 1.81 3.48
CA GLN A 278 -3.73 2.81 2.88
C GLN A 278 -3.86 4.18 3.52
N TYR A 279 -4.95 4.44 4.23
CA TYR A 279 -5.22 5.72 4.88
C TYR A 279 -5.87 5.48 6.24
N VAL A 280 -5.40 6.17 7.27
CA VAL A 280 -6.06 6.23 8.57
C VAL A 280 -6.05 7.66 9.08
N MET A 281 -7.24 8.18 9.38
CA MET A 281 -7.41 9.36 10.22
C MET A 281 -7.80 8.91 11.62
N ILE A 282 -7.08 9.36 12.65
CA ILE A 282 -7.31 9.01 14.05
C ILE A 282 -7.38 10.27 14.92
N LYS A 283 -8.29 10.27 15.89
CA LYS A 283 -8.48 11.38 16.82
C LYS A 283 -8.83 10.86 18.20
N LYS A 284 -8.16 11.38 19.21
CA LYS A 284 -8.55 11.16 20.60
C LYS A 284 -9.88 11.84 20.90
N ARG A 285 -10.87 11.07 21.37
CA ARG A 285 -12.21 11.55 21.71
C ARG A 285 -12.34 12.00 23.17
N ASP A 286 -11.49 11.52 24.09
CA ASP A 286 -11.60 11.81 25.53
C ASP A 286 -10.51 12.75 26.05
N ALA A 287 -10.00 13.65 25.20
CA ALA A 287 -9.03 14.66 25.63
C ALA A 287 -9.58 15.49 26.79
N ALA A 288 -8.99 15.31 27.98
CA ALA A 288 -9.28 16.13 29.15
C ALA A 288 -8.91 17.59 28.86
N ASN A 289 -9.62 18.56 29.45
CA ASN A 289 -9.28 19.97 29.36
C ASN A 289 -7.78 20.19 29.61
N GLY A 290 -7.05 20.67 28.59
CA GLY A 290 -5.61 20.93 28.63
C GLY A 290 -4.69 19.82 28.09
N VAL A 291 -5.24 18.69 27.64
CA VAL A 291 -4.50 17.66 26.89
C VAL A 291 -4.76 17.85 25.40
N VAL A 292 -3.70 18.11 24.64
CA VAL A 292 -3.76 18.31 23.18
C VAL A 292 -3.72 16.97 22.46
N ASP A 293 -4.60 16.78 21.47
CA ASP A 293 -4.48 15.72 20.50
C ASP A 293 -5.20 16.12 19.21
N ASN A 294 -4.43 16.26 18.15
CA ASN A 294 -4.88 16.75 16.86
C ASN A 294 -5.49 15.60 16.03
N TRP A 295 -6.11 15.94 14.91
CA TRP A 295 -6.64 14.95 13.95
C TRP A 295 -5.51 14.42 13.07
N GLN A 296 -4.91 13.31 13.47
CA GLN A 296 -3.74 12.75 12.78
C GLN A 296 -4.17 11.97 11.53
N ILE A 297 -3.49 12.23 10.41
CA ILE A 297 -3.70 11.58 9.11
C ILE A 297 -2.42 10.86 8.67
N HIS A 298 -2.53 9.54 8.51
CA HIS A 298 -1.49 8.66 7.99
C HIS A 298 -1.92 8.05 6.65
N ASP A 299 -0.98 7.94 5.70
CA ASP A 299 -1.19 7.15 4.48
C ASP A 299 0.09 6.50 3.96
N ASN A 300 -0.08 5.45 3.14
CA ASN A 300 0.98 4.56 2.68
C ASN A 300 1.86 5.12 1.54
N MET A 301 1.46 6.25 0.93
CA MET A 301 2.33 6.97 0.01
C MET A 301 3.39 7.77 0.77
N ARG A 302 3.13 8.00 2.05
CA ARG A 302 4.04 8.58 3.05
C ARG A 302 4.48 7.49 4.03
N GLU A 303 5.07 7.89 5.16
CA GLU A 303 5.68 6.96 6.12
C GLU A 303 4.69 6.19 7.02
N PHE A 304 3.49 5.86 6.52
CA PHE A 304 2.61 4.85 7.13
C PHE A 304 3.08 3.45 6.73
N ASN A 305 4.20 3.07 7.32
CA ASN A 305 4.93 1.83 7.07
C ASN A 305 5.48 1.30 8.42
N LYS A 306 6.45 0.38 8.42
CA LYS A 306 7.08 -0.16 9.65
C LYS A 306 7.63 0.94 10.56
N THR A 307 8.23 2.01 10.04
CA THR A 307 8.71 3.10 10.91
C THR A 307 7.53 3.85 11.54
N GLY A 308 6.48 4.11 10.77
CA GLY A 308 5.22 4.67 11.25
C GLY A 308 5.35 6.05 11.90
N ILE A 309 6.35 6.84 11.48
CA ILE A 309 6.81 8.02 12.23
C ILE A 309 6.21 9.36 11.79
N CYS A 310 5.62 9.48 10.59
CA CYS A 310 5.13 10.77 10.08
C CYS A 310 3.59 10.84 10.00
N TRP A 311 3.04 12.02 10.24
CA TRP A 311 1.60 12.33 10.09
C TRP A 311 1.35 13.79 9.73
N LEU A 312 0.15 14.04 9.24
CA LEU A 312 -0.38 15.40 9.09
C LEU A 312 -1.53 15.62 10.07
N GLU A 313 -1.73 16.86 10.49
CA GLU A 313 -2.77 17.23 11.45
C GLU A 313 -3.84 18.05 10.76
N ALA A 314 -5.03 17.46 10.58
CA ALA A 314 -6.12 18.07 9.82
C ALA A 314 -6.53 19.45 10.35
N ASN A 315 -6.31 19.73 11.63
CA ASN A 315 -6.76 20.92 12.33
C ASN A 315 -5.66 21.94 12.59
N THR A 316 -4.50 21.79 11.94
CA THR A 316 -3.40 22.75 12.03
C THR A 316 -2.87 23.11 10.64
N SER A 317 -2.12 24.20 10.57
CA SER A 317 -1.38 24.58 9.37
C SER A 317 0.06 24.06 9.38
N ASN A 318 0.47 23.33 10.43
CA ASN A 318 1.83 22.83 10.56
C ASN A 318 2.21 21.93 9.37
N ASP A 319 3.48 21.93 9.02
CA ASP A 319 4.04 20.98 8.06
C ASP A 319 3.93 19.55 8.60
N GLU A 320 4.36 18.56 7.81
CA GLU A 320 4.35 17.18 8.28
C GLU A 320 5.20 17.02 9.54
N GLU A 321 4.58 16.43 10.56
CA GLU A 321 5.19 16.20 11.86
C GLU A 321 5.76 14.78 11.90
N ALA A 322 6.81 14.59 12.70
CA ALA A 322 7.44 13.30 12.93
C ALA A 322 7.65 13.03 14.43
N PHE A 323 7.45 11.79 14.86
CA PHE A 323 7.62 11.42 16.27
C PHE A 323 9.11 11.40 16.65
N THR A 324 9.51 12.37 17.46
CA THR A 324 10.87 12.47 18.01
C THR A 324 10.81 12.27 19.53
N VAL A 325 11.59 11.35 20.09
CA VAL A 325 11.70 11.24 21.56
C VAL A 325 12.69 12.26 22.13
N SER A 326 12.74 12.37 23.45
CA SER A 326 13.49 13.40 24.18
C SER A 326 15.01 13.41 23.96
N ASP A 327 15.61 12.33 23.45
CA ASP A 327 17.04 12.27 23.10
C ASP A 327 17.33 12.65 21.63
N GLY A 328 16.31 13.03 20.87
CA GLY A 328 16.42 13.36 19.44
C GLY A 328 16.40 12.14 18.51
N SER A 329 16.23 10.92 19.04
CA SER A 329 16.06 9.71 18.25
C SER A 329 14.62 9.55 17.75
N PHE A 330 14.47 8.95 16.58
CA PHE A 330 13.19 8.48 16.06
C PHE A 330 12.96 7.05 16.56
N TRP A 331 11.77 6.74 17.09
CA TRP A 331 11.37 5.36 17.40
C TRP A 331 10.48 4.84 16.26
N GLY A 332 10.93 3.79 15.59
CA GLY A 332 10.09 3.05 14.64
C GLY A 332 8.93 2.33 15.32
N ASP A 333 8.04 1.74 14.52
CA ASP A 333 6.88 0.96 14.93
C ASP A 333 5.83 1.73 15.77
N THR A 334 5.76 3.05 15.58
CA THR A 334 4.80 3.92 16.30
C THR A 334 3.36 3.67 15.86
N PHE A 335 3.11 3.61 14.55
CA PHE A 335 1.79 3.37 13.98
C PHE A 335 1.95 2.69 12.61
N VAL A 336 1.71 1.38 12.56
CA VAL A 336 2.07 0.55 11.40
C VAL A 336 0.83 -0.13 10.80
N PRO A 337 0.69 -0.15 9.46
CA PRO A 337 -0.28 -0.99 8.80
C PRO A 337 0.22 -2.44 8.75
N TYR A 338 -0.71 -3.38 8.68
CA TYR A 338 -0.44 -4.78 8.41
C TYR A 338 -1.57 -5.40 7.60
N ALA A 339 -1.40 -6.64 7.14
CA ALA A 339 -2.30 -7.28 6.19
C ALA A 339 -3.80 -7.24 6.56
N ARG A 340 -4.15 -7.15 7.86
CA ARG A 340 -5.55 -7.07 8.29
C ARG A 340 -5.95 -5.77 8.97
N GLY A 341 -5.07 -4.79 9.11
CA GLY A 341 -5.42 -3.56 9.80
C GLY A 341 -4.23 -2.71 10.16
N PHE A 342 -4.25 -2.12 11.35
CA PHE A 342 -3.16 -1.27 11.85
C PHE A 342 -2.97 -1.45 13.35
N LYS A 343 -1.76 -1.18 13.84
CA LYS A 343 -1.38 -1.35 15.25
C LYS A 343 -0.32 -0.32 15.67
N SER A 344 -0.16 -0.15 16.97
CA SER A 344 1.00 0.51 17.57
C SER A 344 1.80 -0.52 18.35
N GLU A 345 3.11 -0.57 18.12
CA GLU A 345 4.04 -1.39 18.90
C GLU A 345 4.89 -0.55 19.86
N SER A 346 4.58 0.75 19.96
CA SER A 346 5.27 1.72 20.79
C SER A 346 4.36 2.29 21.89
N SER A 347 4.98 2.95 22.87
CA SER A 347 4.25 3.75 23.87
C SER A 347 3.99 5.19 23.44
N ALA A 348 4.05 5.50 22.14
CA ALA A 348 3.84 6.87 21.64
C ALA A 348 2.38 7.34 21.79
N PHE A 349 1.41 6.41 21.71
CA PHE A 349 0.01 6.73 21.95
C PHE A 349 -0.31 6.78 23.45
N ASN A 350 -0.96 7.86 23.87
CA ASN A 350 -1.34 8.06 25.27
C ASN A 350 -2.55 7.19 25.66
N ASN A 351 -2.63 6.81 26.95
CA ASN A 351 -3.79 6.15 27.56
C ASN A 351 -5.07 6.98 27.34
N ALA A 352 -5.96 6.52 26.46
CA ALA A 352 -7.11 7.29 26.03
C ALA A 352 -8.03 6.50 25.09
N ASN A 353 -9.18 7.09 24.77
CA ASN A 353 -10.10 6.59 23.77
C ASN A 353 -9.95 7.39 22.47
N TYR A 354 -9.90 6.68 21.35
CA TYR A 354 -9.75 7.25 20.02
C TYR A 354 -10.89 6.80 19.12
N ILE A 355 -11.22 7.65 18.15
CA ILE A 355 -12.02 7.30 16.97
C ILE A 355 -11.10 7.24 15.75
N TYR A 356 -11.47 6.43 14.76
CA TYR A 356 -10.71 6.35 13.52
C TYR A 356 -11.60 6.18 12.29
N MET A 357 -11.07 6.64 11.16
CA MET A 357 -11.51 6.35 9.81
C MET A 357 -10.38 5.68 9.05
N ALA A 358 -10.61 4.48 8.51
CA ALA A 358 -9.63 3.75 7.73
C ALA A 358 -10.15 3.46 6.32
N ILE A 359 -9.30 3.57 5.30
CA ILE A 359 -9.61 3.21 3.91
C ILE A 359 -8.64 2.12 3.44
N ARG A 360 -9.18 1.08 2.81
CA ARG A 360 -8.49 -0.12 2.35
C ARG A 360 -7.44 0.17 1.30
N ARG A 361 -6.30 -0.50 1.38
CA ARG A 361 -5.19 -0.40 0.43
C ARG A 361 -5.58 -0.88 -0.97
N GLY A 362 -5.31 -0.05 -1.97
CA GLY A 362 -5.29 -0.44 -3.38
C GLY A 362 -3.89 -0.87 -3.87
N PRO A 363 -3.79 -1.47 -5.08
CA PRO A 363 -4.89 -1.87 -5.94
C PRO A 363 -5.65 -3.10 -5.38
N MET A 364 -6.97 -3.12 -5.58
CA MET A 364 -7.83 -4.29 -5.39
C MET A 364 -8.11 -5.03 -6.69
N LYS A 365 -7.96 -4.36 -7.84
CA LYS A 365 -8.05 -4.99 -9.16
C LYS A 365 -6.87 -5.94 -9.34
N GLU A 366 -7.18 -7.11 -9.87
CA GLU A 366 -6.17 -8.05 -10.31
C GLU A 366 -5.45 -7.48 -11.55
N PRO A 367 -4.12 -7.61 -11.65
CA PRO A 367 -3.39 -7.09 -12.80
C PRO A 367 -3.70 -7.91 -14.05
N THR A 368 -3.61 -7.25 -15.21
CA THR A 368 -3.92 -7.84 -16.52
C THR A 368 -2.73 -7.93 -17.46
N ALA A 369 -1.67 -7.16 -17.17
CA ALA A 369 -0.39 -7.19 -17.87
C ALA A 369 0.78 -7.14 -16.87
N GLY A 370 1.94 -7.69 -17.26
CA GLY A 370 3.18 -7.58 -16.48
C GLY A 370 3.57 -6.13 -16.19
N THR A 371 3.31 -5.23 -17.14
CA THR A 371 3.56 -3.77 -17.00
C THR A 371 2.70 -3.08 -15.96
N ASP A 372 1.59 -3.68 -15.51
CA ASP A 372 0.76 -3.13 -14.44
C ASP A 372 1.47 -3.20 -13.07
N VAL A 373 2.45 -4.11 -12.96
CA VAL A 373 3.03 -4.53 -11.67
C VAL A 373 4.56 -4.67 -11.65
N PHE A 374 5.21 -4.56 -12.81
CA PHE A 374 6.66 -4.72 -12.93
C PHE A 374 7.27 -3.73 -13.91
N ALA A 375 8.38 -3.13 -13.52
CA ALA A 375 9.20 -2.26 -14.35
C ALA A 375 10.70 -2.47 -14.06
N MET A 376 11.53 -2.09 -15.02
CA MET A 376 12.99 -2.05 -14.89
C MET A 376 13.49 -0.65 -15.21
N ASP A 377 14.33 -0.10 -14.34
CA ASP A 377 15.00 1.16 -14.64
C ASP A 377 16.49 1.18 -14.38
N THR A 378 17.16 2.11 -15.06
CA THR A 378 18.56 2.47 -14.85
C THR A 378 18.57 3.76 -14.06
N TYR A 379 19.55 3.94 -13.16
CA TYR A 379 19.67 5.14 -12.36
C TYR A 379 19.68 6.38 -13.27
N GLY A 380 18.62 7.18 -13.18
CA GLY A 380 18.42 8.36 -14.02
C GLY A 380 17.78 9.57 -13.31
N GLY A 381 17.83 9.67 -11.98
CA GLY A 381 17.20 10.76 -11.25
C GLY A 381 17.76 12.15 -11.56
N THR A 382 16.91 13.08 -12.01
CA THR A 382 17.31 14.46 -12.29
C THR A 382 16.99 15.38 -11.13
N ALA A 383 17.98 16.14 -10.65
CA ALA A 383 17.71 17.23 -9.71
C ALA A 383 16.89 18.34 -10.38
N PRO A 384 15.97 19.01 -9.66
CA PRO A 384 15.62 18.82 -8.25
C PRO A 384 14.47 17.81 -8.02
N SER A 385 14.04 17.06 -9.03
CA SER A 385 12.85 16.20 -9.01
C SER A 385 13.22 14.74 -9.32
N PRO A 386 13.77 13.99 -8.34
CA PRO A 386 13.75 12.52 -8.36
C PRO A 386 12.31 11.98 -8.59
N PRO A 387 12.12 10.71 -8.99
CA PRO A 387 12.79 9.53 -8.42
C PRO A 387 14.12 9.14 -9.07
N GLN A 388 14.91 8.33 -8.36
CA GLN A 388 16.15 7.71 -8.82
C GLN A 388 15.90 6.65 -9.91
N TYR A 389 14.82 5.87 -9.74
CA TYR A 389 14.33 4.87 -10.68
C TYR A 389 12.84 5.06 -10.95
N THR A 390 12.42 4.95 -12.20
CA THR A 390 11.03 5.14 -12.65
C THR A 390 10.34 3.83 -13.01
N SER A 391 9.08 3.68 -12.64
CA SER A 391 8.22 2.53 -12.94
C SER A 391 6.95 2.90 -13.70
N GLY A 392 6.51 4.18 -13.65
CA GLY A 392 5.20 4.59 -14.19
C GLY A 392 4.01 4.16 -13.30
N PHE A 393 4.30 3.66 -12.11
CA PHE A 393 3.37 3.32 -11.03
C PHE A 393 4.10 3.44 -9.69
N PRO A 394 3.41 3.57 -8.54
CA PRO A 394 4.04 3.49 -7.22
C PRO A 394 4.57 2.07 -6.94
N PRO A 395 5.89 1.86 -6.82
CA PRO A 395 6.43 0.54 -6.48
C PRO A 395 6.34 0.28 -4.97
N ASP A 396 6.32 -1.00 -4.61
CA ASP A 396 6.26 -1.50 -3.23
C ASP A 396 7.50 -2.32 -2.84
N MET A 397 8.28 -2.79 -3.81
CA MET A 397 9.55 -3.49 -3.62
C MET A 397 10.52 -3.12 -4.74
N GLU A 398 11.80 -3.04 -4.39
CA GLU A 398 12.88 -3.00 -5.36
C GLU A 398 13.92 -4.12 -5.17
N ILE A 399 14.56 -4.51 -6.27
CA ILE A 399 15.82 -5.26 -6.27
C ILE A 399 16.79 -4.46 -7.13
N SER A 400 17.79 -3.82 -6.52
CA SER A 400 18.77 -3.02 -7.25
C SER A 400 20.19 -3.55 -7.15
N PHE A 401 20.98 -3.26 -8.17
CA PHE A 401 22.32 -3.80 -8.31
C PHE A 401 23.17 -2.97 -9.28
N ASN A 402 24.49 -3.07 -9.09
CA ASN A 402 25.48 -2.54 -10.02
C ASN A 402 25.91 -3.64 -11.01
N THR A 403 25.83 -3.36 -12.31
CA THR A 403 26.18 -4.28 -13.39
C THR A 403 27.68 -4.37 -13.65
N ASP A 404 28.47 -3.41 -13.16
CA ASP A 404 29.94 -3.36 -13.31
C ASP A 404 30.63 -3.27 -11.94
N SER A 405 30.58 -4.38 -11.20
CA SER A 405 31.31 -4.54 -9.93
C SER A 405 32.72 -5.11 -10.12
N SER A 406 33.26 -5.11 -11.34
CA SER A 406 34.51 -5.80 -11.70
C SER A 406 35.76 -5.23 -11.01
N ALA A 407 35.76 -3.92 -10.73
CA ALA A 407 36.84 -3.22 -10.04
C ALA A 407 36.59 -3.04 -8.52
N SER A 408 35.35 -3.16 -8.06
CA SER A 408 34.95 -3.05 -6.66
C SER A 408 33.68 -3.89 -6.45
N PRO A 409 33.79 -5.08 -5.83
CA PRO A 409 32.64 -5.94 -5.57
C PRO A 409 31.58 -5.19 -4.75
N GLU A 410 30.34 -5.18 -5.23
CA GLU A 410 29.22 -4.46 -4.62
C GLU A 410 28.06 -5.42 -4.37
N ASN A 411 27.39 -5.22 -3.23
CA ASN A 411 26.23 -6.04 -2.86
C ASN A 411 25.04 -5.78 -3.80
N ARG A 412 24.11 -6.73 -3.78
CA ARG A 412 22.74 -6.53 -4.25
C ARG A 412 21.94 -5.86 -3.15
N TYR A 413 20.93 -5.10 -3.54
CA TYR A 413 20.07 -4.41 -2.59
C TYR A 413 18.63 -4.86 -2.80
N ASN A 414 17.92 -5.01 -1.69
CA ASN A 414 16.48 -5.14 -1.66
C ASN A 414 15.91 -4.13 -0.65
N SER A 415 14.79 -3.52 -0.99
CA SER A 415 14.05 -2.62 -0.12
C SER A 415 12.57 -2.68 -0.48
N SER A 416 11.71 -2.22 0.41
CA SER A 416 10.26 -2.16 0.17
C SER A 416 9.62 -1.01 0.91
N ARG A 417 8.57 -0.43 0.30
CA ARG A 417 7.79 0.69 0.85
C ARG A 417 7.32 0.43 2.28
N LEU A 418 6.87 -0.80 2.55
CA LEU A 418 6.42 -1.23 3.88
C LEU A 418 7.51 -1.14 4.95
N LEU A 419 8.79 -1.14 4.59
CA LEU A 419 9.90 -1.02 5.55
C LEU A 419 10.46 0.40 5.65
N GLY A 420 10.11 1.30 4.71
CA GLY A 420 10.63 2.67 4.67
C GLY A 420 12.10 2.75 4.19
N GLU A 421 12.87 3.64 4.81
CA GLU A 421 14.26 3.97 4.45
C GLU A 421 15.29 2.96 4.98
N VAL A 422 15.08 1.70 4.65
CA VAL A 422 16.00 0.61 4.97
C VAL A 422 16.31 -0.20 3.72
N LEU A 423 17.46 -0.84 3.71
CA LEU A 423 17.81 -1.84 2.70
C LEU A 423 18.32 -3.12 3.34
N MET A 424 18.25 -4.19 2.57
CA MET A 424 18.79 -5.50 2.86
C MET A 424 19.65 -5.97 1.69
N TYR A 425 20.39 -7.05 1.90
CA TYR A 425 21.30 -7.61 0.92
C TYR A 425 20.87 -9.03 0.57
N PRO A 426 20.34 -9.30 -0.63
CA PRO A 426 20.04 -10.66 -1.06
C PRO A 426 21.27 -11.60 -0.99
N ASN A 427 22.45 -11.07 -1.27
CA ASN A 427 23.74 -11.79 -1.25
C ASN A 427 24.50 -11.64 0.08
N ALA A 428 23.81 -11.32 1.18
CA ALA A 428 24.41 -11.36 2.51
C ALA A 428 23.38 -11.74 3.59
N ASN A 429 23.89 -12.14 4.76
CA ASN A 429 23.06 -12.48 5.91
C ASN A 429 22.83 -11.30 6.87
N ASN A 430 23.42 -10.14 6.61
CA ASN A 430 23.33 -8.95 7.46
C ASN A 430 21.88 -8.57 7.79
N ALA A 431 21.69 -7.97 8.97
CA ALA A 431 20.46 -7.27 9.33
C ALA A 431 20.17 -6.10 8.36
N GLU A 432 18.96 -5.54 8.43
CA GLU A 432 18.60 -4.35 7.67
C GLU A 432 19.49 -3.16 8.06
N VAL A 433 19.73 -2.26 7.10
CA VAL A 433 20.55 -1.06 7.28
C VAL A 433 19.75 0.15 6.84
N SER A 434 19.74 1.19 7.67
CA SER A 434 19.13 2.47 7.32
C SER A 434 19.83 3.09 6.10
N ASN A 435 19.04 3.59 5.16
CA ASN A 435 19.53 4.29 3.99
C ASN A 435 18.52 5.34 3.53
N ILE A 436 18.85 6.60 3.79
CA ILE A 436 18.01 7.77 3.47
C ILE A 436 17.75 7.99 1.97
N ASN A 437 18.50 7.30 1.10
CA ASN A 437 18.24 7.36 -0.34
C ASN A 437 17.11 6.41 -0.75
N ARG A 438 16.67 5.49 0.11
CA ARG A 438 15.52 4.58 -0.12
C ARG A 438 14.20 5.27 0.24
N LYS A 439 13.94 6.40 -0.40
CA LYS A 439 12.69 7.17 -0.30
C LYS A 439 11.62 6.59 -1.22
N TRP A 440 10.37 6.55 -0.75
CA TRP A 440 9.23 5.95 -1.45
C TRP A 440 8.14 6.96 -1.84
N ASP A 441 8.31 8.22 -1.44
CA ASP A 441 7.39 9.34 -1.64
C ASP A 441 7.33 9.82 -3.11
N TYR A 442 7.04 8.90 -4.03
CA TYR A 442 6.92 9.14 -5.47
C TYR A 442 5.75 8.34 -6.05
N GLU A 443 5.01 8.98 -6.97
CA GLU A 443 3.86 8.37 -7.66
C GLU A 443 4.27 7.43 -8.80
N ASP A 444 5.51 7.50 -9.26
CA ASP A 444 5.96 6.82 -10.47
C ASP A 444 7.34 6.18 -10.35
N GLY A 445 7.83 5.95 -9.12
CA GLY A 445 9.16 5.40 -8.92
C GLY A 445 9.60 5.34 -7.47
N MET A 446 10.92 5.25 -7.26
CA MET A 446 11.51 5.30 -5.92
C MET A 446 12.94 5.87 -5.92
N GLY A 447 13.37 6.27 -4.73
CA GLY A 447 14.71 6.71 -4.40
C GLY A 447 14.94 8.21 -4.62
N SER A 448 15.71 8.84 -3.73
CA SER A 448 15.99 10.28 -3.77
C SER A 448 17.34 10.64 -4.39
N GLY A 449 18.09 9.64 -4.86
CA GLY A 449 19.37 9.83 -5.53
C GLY A 449 19.25 10.67 -6.81
N THR A 450 20.16 11.63 -6.98
CA THR A 450 20.26 12.45 -8.20
C THR A 450 21.55 12.14 -8.95
N GLY A 451 21.45 11.98 -10.27
CA GLY A 451 22.55 11.58 -11.14
C GLY A 451 22.08 10.67 -12.28
N THR A 452 23.00 10.36 -13.18
CA THR A 452 22.81 9.37 -14.23
C THR A 452 23.96 8.40 -14.17
N ILE A 453 23.68 7.15 -13.78
CA ILE A 453 24.71 6.12 -13.62
C ILE A 453 24.28 4.87 -14.39
N SER A 454 24.91 4.63 -15.54
CA SER A 454 24.51 3.58 -16.49
C SER A 454 24.51 2.16 -15.94
N ASN A 455 25.34 1.93 -14.92
CA ASN A 455 25.59 0.59 -14.39
C ASN A 455 24.71 0.26 -13.18
N TYR A 456 23.95 1.21 -12.63
CA TYR A 456 22.99 0.92 -11.56
C TYR A 456 21.61 0.68 -12.15
N GLN A 457 21.01 -0.46 -11.82
CA GLN A 457 19.70 -0.86 -12.31
C GLN A 457 18.83 -1.35 -11.16
N SER A 458 17.51 -1.26 -11.35
CA SER A 458 16.53 -1.70 -10.37
C SER A 458 15.35 -2.39 -11.03
N CYS A 459 14.97 -3.55 -10.47
CA CYS A 459 13.69 -4.21 -10.67
C CYS A 459 12.67 -3.60 -9.70
N LEU A 460 11.56 -3.06 -10.20
CA LEU A 460 10.51 -2.41 -9.42
C LEU A 460 9.23 -3.23 -9.49
N PHE A 461 8.68 -3.60 -8.34
CA PHE A 461 7.47 -4.42 -8.21
C PHE A 461 6.37 -3.67 -7.47
N ARG A 462 5.12 -3.77 -7.93
CA ARG A 462 3.93 -3.28 -7.24
C ARG A 462 3.12 -4.43 -6.66
N ARG A 463 2.63 -4.29 -5.43
CA ARG A 463 1.75 -5.25 -4.78
C ARG A 463 0.40 -5.26 -5.48
N ALA A 464 -0.07 -6.44 -5.86
CA ALA A 464 -1.37 -6.60 -6.50
C ALA A 464 -1.98 -7.98 -6.19
N PRO A 465 -3.31 -8.07 -5.98
CA PRO A 465 -3.99 -9.33 -5.72
C PRO A 465 -3.70 -10.36 -6.82
N GLY A 466 -3.37 -11.59 -6.41
CA GLY A 466 -3.03 -12.68 -7.30
C GLY A 466 -1.61 -12.69 -7.84
N PHE A 467 -0.78 -11.67 -7.58
CA PHE A 467 0.58 -11.57 -8.12
C PHE A 467 1.65 -11.48 -7.03
N PHE A 468 1.65 -10.40 -6.24
CA PHE A 468 2.74 -10.06 -5.34
C PHE A 468 2.24 -9.36 -4.08
N ASP A 469 2.81 -9.72 -2.93
CA ASP A 469 2.52 -9.10 -1.64
C ASP A 469 3.76 -9.03 -0.74
N VAL A 470 3.75 -8.09 0.21
CA VAL A 470 4.81 -7.90 1.22
C VAL A 470 4.18 -7.83 2.60
N VAL A 471 4.75 -8.58 3.54
CA VAL A 471 4.28 -8.58 4.94
C VAL A 471 5.46 -8.47 5.89
N ALA A 472 5.33 -7.63 6.91
CA ALA A 472 6.27 -7.53 8.02
C ALA A 472 5.65 -8.12 9.29
N TYR A 473 6.44 -8.82 10.11
CA TYR A 473 5.97 -9.43 11.33
C TYR A 473 7.09 -9.60 12.37
N ASN A 474 6.72 -9.58 13.64
CA ASN A 474 7.62 -9.89 14.74
C ASN A 474 7.50 -11.38 15.10
N GLY A 475 8.65 -12.04 15.23
CA GLY A 475 8.73 -13.40 15.75
C GLY A 475 8.46 -13.43 17.25
N ASP A 476 7.81 -14.50 17.70
CA ASP A 476 7.45 -14.68 19.11
C ASP A 476 8.07 -15.92 19.77
N ALA A 477 8.79 -16.77 19.00
CA ALA A 477 9.36 -18.06 19.40
C ALA A 477 8.49 -18.89 20.35
N SER A 478 7.16 -18.73 20.27
CA SER A 478 6.27 -19.53 21.07
C SER A 478 6.46 -21.00 20.66
N ASN A 479 6.18 -21.93 21.59
CA ASN A 479 6.12 -23.36 21.24
C ASN A 479 5.03 -23.65 20.19
N ASN A 480 4.20 -22.65 19.87
CA ASN A 480 3.12 -22.71 18.91
C ASN A 480 3.55 -22.06 17.58
N ALA A 481 2.87 -22.44 16.50
CA ALA A 481 3.10 -21.86 15.20
C ALA A 481 2.68 -20.38 15.12
N LYS A 482 3.41 -19.58 14.34
CA LYS A 482 3.10 -18.18 14.05
C LYS A 482 2.29 -18.10 12.77
N THR A 483 1.08 -17.55 12.87
CA THR A 483 0.28 -17.21 11.68
C THR A 483 0.59 -15.77 11.25
N VAL A 484 0.96 -15.61 9.99
CA VAL A 484 1.19 -14.32 9.33
C VAL A 484 0.17 -14.18 8.22
N TYR A 485 -0.61 -13.09 8.26
CA TYR A 485 -1.65 -12.81 7.27
C TYR A 485 -1.07 -12.09 6.06
N HIS A 486 -1.67 -12.30 4.88
CA HIS A 486 -1.34 -11.62 3.62
C HIS A 486 -2.59 -11.35 2.78
N ASN A 487 -2.46 -10.45 1.80
CA ASN A 487 -3.53 -9.91 0.95
C ASN A 487 -3.51 -10.40 -0.51
N LEU A 488 -2.71 -11.42 -0.84
CA LEU A 488 -2.67 -12.01 -2.19
C LEU A 488 -4.04 -12.52 -2.70
N GLY A 489 -4.91 -13.04 -1.83
CA GLY A 489 -6.17 -13.67 -2.23
C GLY A 489 -6.03 -15.02 -2.95
N VAL A 490 -4.79 -15.46 -3.19
CA VAL A 490 -4.40 -16.77 -3.72
C VAL A 490 -3.27 -17.34 -2.86
N LYS A 491 -3.00 -18.64 -2.99
CA LYS A 491 -1.84 -19.24 -2.32
C LYS A 491 -0.55 -18.69 -2.98
N PRO A 492 0.43 -18.18 -2.22
CA PRO A 492 1.75 -17.88 -2.76
C PRO A 492 2.46 -19.16 -3.19
N GLU A 493 3.19 -19.08 -4.29
CA GLU A 493 3.96 -20.17 -4.88
C GLU A 493 5.47 -19.97 -4.68
N LEU A 494 5.91 -18.76 -4.34
CA LEU A 494 7.31 -18.48 -4.01
C LEU A 494 7.36 -17.42 -2.92
N ILE A 495 8.02 -17.74 -1.81
CA ILE A 495 8.16 -16.83 -0.65
C ILE A 495 9.64 -16.64 -0.35
N PHE A 496 10.08 -15.40 -0.24
CA PHE A 496 11.39 -15.03 0.28
C PHE A 496 11.22 -14.36 1.64
N THR A 497 11.83 -14.91 2.69
CA THR A 497 11.73 -14.36 4.05
C THR A 497 13.10 -13.97 4.58
N LYS A 498 13.20 -12.78 5.17
CA LYS A 498 14.43 -12.24 5.75
C LYS A 498 14.21 -11.76 7.17
N CYS A 499 15.14 -12.13 8.06
CA CYS A 499 15.27 -11.49 9.37
C CYS A 499 15.87 -10.09 9.21
N LEU A 500 15.14 -9.10 9.72
CA LEU A 500 15.46 -7.68 9.66
C LEU A 500 16.38 -7.26 10.80
N SER A 501 16.13 -7.71 12.03
CA SER A 501 16.82 -7.21 13.23
C SER A 501 18.03 -8.03 13.68
N ASN A 502 18.40 -9.08 12.93
CA ASN A 502 19.60 -9.87 13.21
C ASN A 502 20.23 -10.47 11.95
N ALA A 503 21.46 -10.97 12.05
CA ALA A 503 22.22 -11.56 10.94
C ALA A 503 21.68 -12.95 10.55
N ARG A 504 20.53 -12.94 9.87
CA ARG A 504 19.75 -14.01 9.22
C ARG A 504 20.10 -14.33 7.77
N ASN A 505 20.33 -15.58 7.39
CA ASN A 505 20.22 -15.95 5.97
C ASN A 505 18.78 -15.73 5.46
N TRP A 506 18.65 -15.40 4.18
CA TRP A 506 17.36 -15.41 3.48
C TRP A 506 16.84 -16.82 3.31
N ILE A 507 15.59 -17.07 3.69
CA ILE A 507 14.90 -18.34 3.48
C ILE A 507 14.01 -18.23 2.25
N VAL A 508 14.02 -19.27 1.43
CA VAL A 508 13.15 -19.40 0.26
C VAL A 508 12.22 -20.59 0.46
N THR A 509 10.92 -20.38 0.31
CA THR A 509 9.90 -21.44 0.36
C THR A 509 9.21 -21.53 -1.00
N CYS A 510 9.14 -22.73 -1.59
CA CYS A 510 8.49 -22.97 -2.89
C CYS A 510 7.92 -24.40 -2.97
N PRO A 511 7.02 -24.72 -3.92
CA PRO A 511 6.44 -26.04 -4.03
C PRO A 511 7.45 -27.18 -4.26
N ALA A 512 7.18 -28.34 -3.67
CA ALA A 512 7.91 -29.58 -3.95
C ALA A 512 7.53 -30.15 -5.34
N MET A 513 8.48 -30.72 -6.09
CA MET A 513 8.18 -31.50 -7.30
C MET A 513 7.20 -32.68 -7.03
N GLY A 514 6.30 -32.92 -7.99
CA GLY A 514 5.68 -34.24 -8.20
C GLY A 514 4.44 -34.59 -7.37
N GLY A 515 3.99 -33.70 -6.49
CA GLY A 515 2.88 -33.98 -5.57
C GLY A 515 3.28 -34.97 -4.48
N THR A 516 2.81 -34.71 -3.25
CA THR A 516 2.91 -35.58 -2.07
C THR A 516 4.24 -36.31 -1.90
N ILE A 517 5.20 -35.69 -1.20
CA ILE A 517 6.33 -36.43 -0.63
C ILE A 517 5.79 -37.35 0.46
N SER A 518 5.99 -38.66 0.32
CA SER A 518 5.71 -39.64 1.38
C SER A 518 6.49 -39.26 2.63
N GLY A 519 5.79 -38.77 3.66
CA GLY A 519 6.41 -38.38 4.92
C GLY A 519 7.31 -39.49 5.46
N GLY A 520 8.57 -39.15 5.74
CA GLY A 520 9.44 -40.01 6.55
C GLY A 520 8.81 -40.16 7.93
N SER A 521 8.20 -41.31 8.19
CA SER A 521 7.75 -41.82 9.49
C SER A 521 7.20 -40.79 10.50
N ASN A 522 5.87 -40.59 10.50
CA ASN A 522 4.97 -40.54 11.69
C ASN A 522 3.80 -39.54 11.70
N ASP A 523 3.24 -39.07 10.58
CA ASP A 523 1.86 -38.51 10.64
C ASP A 523 0.95 -38.68 9.41
N GLY A 524 1.46 -39.15 8.27
CA GLY A 524 0.60 -39.38 7.10
C GLY A 524 0.06 -38.10 6.43
N THR A 525 0.61 -36.93 6.74
CA THR A 525 0.31 -35.68 6.02
C THR A 525 1.35 -35.45 4.91
N ALA A 526 0.83 -35.24 3.70
CA ALA A 526 1.60 -34.81 2.54
C ALA A 526 1.87 -33.31 2.67
N TYR A 527 3.11 -32.86 2.44
CA TYR A 527 3.43 -31.42 2.42
C TYR A 527 3.88 -31.01 1.02
N ASP A 528 3.30 -29.92 0.51
CA ASP A 528 3.44 -29.45 -0.87
C ASP A 528 4.61 -28.46 -1.08
N TYR A 529 5.46 -28.19 -0.07
CA TYR A 529 6.53 -27.17 -0.14
C TYR A 529 7.91 -27.67 0.32
N ILE A 530 8.98 -27.15 -0.30
CA ILE A 530 10.38 -27.25 0.12
C ILE A 530 10.91 -25.88 0.58
N THR A 531 11.95 -25.89 1.42
CA THR A 531 12.66 -24.67 1.84
C THR A 531 14.14 -24.73 1.48
N GLY A 532 14.73 -23.59 1.15
CA GLY A 532 16.15 -23.42 0.85
C GLY A 532 16.64 -22.03 1.28
N TYR A 533 17.85 -21.66 0.85
CA TYR A 533 18.46 -20.37 1.17
C TYR A 533 18.77 -19.57 -0.09
N LEU A 534 18.67 -18.23 -0.03
CA LEU A 534 19.03 -17.36 -1.16
C LEU A 534 20.55 -17.12 -1.23
N ASP A 535 21.15 -16.69 -0.11
CA ASP A 535 22.55 -16.26 0.03
C ASP A 535 23.58 -17.40 0.17
N LEU A 536 23.19 -18.62 -0.11
CA LEU A 536 24.12 -19.74 -0.07
C LEU A 536 24.12 -20.45 -1.42
N ASP A 537 25.31 -20.76 -1.90
CA ASP A 537 25.55 -21.68 -3.02
C ASP A 537 25.18 -23.13 -2.65
N ASN A 538 24.59 -23.34 -1.47
CA ASN A 538 24.19 -24.66 -1.00
C ASN A 538 22.86 -25.11 -1.62
N TYR A 539 22.69 -26.42 -1.66
CA TYR A 539 21.52 -27.12 -2.21
C TYR A 539 20.19 -26.71 -1.55
N PHE A 540 19.12 -26.65 -2.35
CA PHE A 540 17.77 -26.93 -1.85
C PHE A 540 17.73 -28.41 -1.44
N ASN A 541 17.66 -28.70 -0.15
CA ASN A 541 17.75 -30.06 0.36
C ASN A 541 16.41 -30.80 0.22
N TRP A 542 16.29 -31.65 -0.80
CA TRP A 542 15.10 -32.51 -1.03
C TRP A 542 14.80 -33.49 0.12
N ARG A 543 15.78 -33.76 1.00
CA ARG A 543 15.62 -34.69 2.12
C ARG A 543 14.90 -34.01 3.29
N THR A 544 13.58 -34.13 3.29
CA THR A 544 12.72 -34.25 4.48
C THR A 544 13.20 -33.41 5.66
N TYR A 545 13.13 -32.09 5.53
CA TYR A 545 12.86 -31.29 6.72
C TYR A 545 11.36 -31.42 6.97
N SER A 546 11.00 -32.24 7.96
CA SER A 546 9.63 -32.30 8.41
C SER A 546 9.13 -30.88 8.69
N ALA A 547 7.86 -30.63 8.40
CA ALA A 547 7.09 -29.42 8.70
C ALA A 547 7.25 -28.90 10.16
N SER A 548 7.98 -29.60 11.02
CA SER A 548 8.37 -29.18 12.36
C SER A 548 9.43 -28.08 12.44
N SER A 549 10.13 -27.71 11.35
CA SER A 549 11.31 -26.81 11.42
C SER A 549 11.13 -25.40 10.85
N HIS A 550 10.35 -25.20 9.78
CA HIS A 550 10.16 -23.85 9.19
C HIS A 550 8.68 -23.51 8.94
N MET A 551 7.90 -24.44 8.40
CA MET A 551 6.48 -24.29 8.03
C MET A 551 5.68 -25.46 8.60
N THR A 552 4.68 -25.21 9.45
CA THR A 552 3.88 -26.28 10.10
C THR A 552 2.60 -26.66 9.39
N GLN A 553 2.17 -25.87 8.40
CA GLN A 553 0.93 -26.08 7.64
C GLN A 553 1.12 -25.59 6.21
N ASP A 554 0.28 -26.06 5.29
CA ASP A 554 0.23 -25.52 3.93
C ASP A 554 -0.12 -24.04 3.94
N VAL A 555 0.48 -23.30 3.01
CA VAL A 555 0.12 -21.89 2.81
C VAL A 555 -1.29 -21.79 2.24
N THR A 556 -2.07 -20.84 2.78
CA THR A 556 -3.46 -20.61 2.38
C THR A 556 -3.57 -19.38 1.47
N THR A 557 -4.79 -19.02 1.09
CA THR A 557 -5.04 -17.80 0.30
C THR A 557 -4.87 -16.51 1.11
N THR A 558 -4.73 -16.61 2.43
CA THR A 558 -4.67 -15.45 3.35
C THR A 558 -3.63 -15.59 4.46
N THR A 559 -2.99 -16.75 4.63
CA THR A 559 -2.07 -17.00 5.74
C THR A 559 -0.86 -17.86 5.38
N ILE A 560 0.29 -17.50 5.92
CA ILE A 560 1.47 -18.36 6.10
C ILE A 560 1.55 -18.77 7.58
N THR A 561 1.87 -20.03 7.85
CA THR A 561 2.01 -20.54 9.23
C THR A 561 3.42 -21.07 9.47
N TYR A 562 4.26 -20.25 10.09
CA TYR A 562 5.64 -20.60 10.43
C TYR A 562 5.70 -21.47 11.69
N ALA A 563 6.62 -22.43 11.71
CA ALA A 563 6.76 -23.37 12.80
C ALA A 563 7.14 -22.70 14.14
N GLY A 564 6.58 -23.20 15.24
CA GLY A 564 6.98 -22.81 16.60
C GLY A 564 8.28 -23.51 17.05
N ASN A 565 8.83 -23.09 18.19
CA ASN A 565 10.10 -23.61 18.70
C ASN A 565 9.95 -24.81 19.67
N ALA A 566 9.05 -25.75 19.39
CA ALA A 566 8.78 -26.88 20.30
C ALA A 566 9.94 -27.90 20.42
N SER A 567 10.99 -27.79 19.59
CA SER A 567 12.09 -28.77 19.54
C SER A 567 13.48 -28.15 19.31
N GLY A 568 13.65 -26.83 19.53
CA GLY A 568 14.92 -26.14 19.27
C GLY A 568 15.21 -25.90 17.78
N GLY A 569 14.19 -25.99 16.92
CA GLY A 569 14.36 -26.16 15.47
C GLY A 569 14.00 -24.97 14.56
N ASN A 570 13.29 -23.93 15.03
CA ASN A 570 12.96 -22.77 14.19
C ASN A 570 13.44 -21.45 14.79
N ALA A 571 14.75 -21.25 14.79
CA ALA A 571 15.27 -19.93 15.10
C ALA A 571 15.14 -18.98 13.89
N ASP A 572 15.02 -19.47 12.65
CA ASP A 572 15.28 -18.63 11.48
C ASP A 572 14.08 -17.84 10.95
N LEU A 573 12.85 -18.24 11.24
CA LEU A 573 11.63 -17.57 10.72
C LEU A 573 10.69 -17.03 11.80
N ASN A 574 10.86 -17.42 13.05
CA ASN A 574 9.96 -17.05 14.15
C ASN A 574 10.71 -16.97 15.50
N TYR A 575 11.86 -16.30 15.54
CA TYR A 575 12.57 -16.08 16.81
C TYR A 575 11.94 -14.95 17.62
N ALA A 576 11.83 -15.11 18.94
CA ALA A 576 11.25 -14.10 19.82
C ALA A 576 12.07 -12.81 19.79
N GLY A 577 11.38 -11.70 19.56
CA GLY A 577 12.00 -10.37 19.54
C GLY A 577 12.81 -10.07 18.27
N TYR A 578 12.71 -10.93 17.24
CA TYR A 578 13.29 -10.64 15.93
C TYR A 578 12.19 -10.19 14.97
N ASP A 579 12.51 -9.23 14.10
CA ASP A 579 11.59 -8.74 13.08
C ASP A 579 11.90 -9.40 11.74
N TYR A 580 10.88 -9.59 10.94
CA TYR A 580 10.95 -10.30 9.68
C TYR A 580 10.13 -9.59 8.59
N VAL A 581 10.56 -9.75 7.35
CA VAL A 581 9.77 -9.44 6.16
C VAL A 581 9.64 -10.69 5.29
N ALA A 582 8.47 -10.90 4.70
CA ALA A 582 8.27 -11.91 3.68
C ALA A 582 7.72 -11.27 2.39
N TYR A 583 8.33 -11.65 1.27
CA TYR A 583 7.96 -11.29 -0.10
C TYR A 583 7.27 -12.50 -0.74
N LEU A 584 5.99 -12.35 -1.10
CA LEU A 584 5.15 -13.44 -1.55
C LEU A 584 4.81 -13.25 -3.04
N PHE A 585 5.09 -14.25 -3.86
CA PHE A 585 4.76 -14.26 -5.28
C PHE A 585 3.81 -15.41 -5.62
N ALA A 586 2.92 -15.18 -6.58
CA ALA A 586 2.00 -16.18 -7.15
C ALA A 586 1.94 -16.07 -8.67
N SER A 587 1.63 -17.17 -9.35
CA SER A 587 1.34 -17.17 -10.79
C SER A 587 0.02 -16.45 -11.08
N LYS A 588 0.05 -15.54 -12.05
CA LYS A 588 -1.10 -14.82 -12.56
C LYS A 588 -1.10 -14.91 -14.08
N SER A 589 -2.15 -15.51 -14.65
CA SER A 589 -2.27 -15.68 -16.10
C SER A 589 -1.92 -14.40 -16.87
N LYS A 590 -1.02 -14.52 -17.85
CA LYS A 590 -0.47 -13.43 -18.69
C LYS A 590 0.40 -12.39 -17.98
N VAL A 591 0.58 -12.47 -16.67
CA VAL A 591 1.33 -11.49 -15.87
C VAL A 591 2.59 -12.13 -15.28
N SER A 592 2.45 -13.23 -14.55
CA SER A 592 3.55 -13.93 -13.88
C SER A 592 3.37 -15.44 -13.94
N ALA A 593 4.49 -16.15 -13.93
CA ALA A 593 4.52 -17.60 -13.83
C ALA A 593 5.63 -18.03 -12.88
N ILE A 594 5.29 -18.89 -11.95
CA ILE A 594 6.21 -19.58 -11.06
C ILE A 594 6.05 -21.06 -11.36
N GLY A 595 7.17 -21.73 -11.57
CA GLY A 595 7.13 -23.13 -11.92
C GLY A 595 8.49 -23.76 -11.90
N GLN A 596 8.54 -24.96 -12.45
CA GLN A 596 9.76 -25.73 -12.54
C GLN A 596 9.90 -26.30 -13.94
N TYR A 597 11.14 -26.40 -14.42
CA TYR A 597 11.47 -27.12 -15.64
C TYR A 597 12.56 -28.14 -15.39
N THR A 598 12.62 -29.16 -16.25
CA THR A 598 13.67 -30.18 -16.24
C THR A 598 14.71 -29.81 -17.29
N GLY A 599 15.96 -29.59 -16.86
CA GLY A 599 17.05 -29.35 -17.79
C GLY A 599 17.43 -30.63 -18.53
N THR A 600 17.92 -30.47 -19.76
CA THR A 600 18.18 -31.58 -20.68
C THR A 600 19.57 -31.55 -21.31
N GLY A 601 20.36 -30.50 -21.08
CA GLY A 601 21.58 -30.23 -21.85
C GLY A 601 21.29 -29.78 -23.29
N SER A 602 20.02 -29.69 -23.69
CA SER A 602 19.54 -29.20 -24.98
C SER A 602 18.55 -28.06 -24.76
N ALA A 603 18.19 -27.31 -25.80
CA ALA A 603 17.27 -26.19 -25.65
C ALA A 603 15.92 -26.62 -25.05
N VAL A 604 15.45 -25.90 -24.03
CA VAL A 604 14.18 -26.15 -23.33
C VAL A 604 13.31 -24.91 -23.45
N ASN A 605 12.14 -25.04 -24.10
CA ASN A 605 11.13 -23.98 -24.09
C ASN A 605 10.33 -24.07 -22.78
N VAL A 606 10.40 -23.04 -21.97
CA VAL A 606 9.62 -22.91 -20.74
C VAL A 606 8.37 -22.10 -21.07
N ASP A 607 7.23 -22.79 -21.17
CA ASP A 607 5.94 -22.16 -21.43
C ASP A 607 5.34 -21.61 -20.13
N CYS A 608 5.30 -20.28 -20.02
CA CYS A 608 4.74 -19.55 -18.89
C CYS A 608 3.26 -19.18 -19.12
N GLY A 609 2.68 -19.55 -20.27
CA GLY A 609 1.31 -19.17 -20.65
C GLY A 609 1.14 -17.67 -20.92
N PHE A 610 2.23 -16.97 -21.25
CA PHE A 610 2.20 -15.56 -21.60
C PHE A 610 1.72 -15.33 -23.03
N VAL A 611 1.42 -14.07 -23.35
CA VAL A 611 1.10 -13.60 -24.70
C VAL A 611 2.24 -12.80 -25.34
N ALA A 612 3.35 -12.66 -24.61
CA ALA A 612 4.59 -12.04 -25.01
C ALA A 612 5.77 -12.75 -24.30
N PRO A 613 7.01 -12.62 -24.81
CA PRO A 613 8.18 -13.13 -24.12
C PRO A 613 8.36 -12.55 -22.72
N ALA A 614 8.95 -13.33 -21.82
CA ALA A 614 9.24 -12.89 -20.46
C ALA A 614 10.17 -11.65 -20.47
N ARG A 615 9.86 -10.69 -19.59
CA ARG A 615 10.61 -9.45 -19.38
C ARG A 615 11.51 -9.48 -18.16
N PHE A 616 11.25 -10.42 -17.26
CA PHE A 616 12.05 -10.76 -16.09
C PHE A 616 12.04 -12.28 -15.93
N VAL A 617 13.21 -12.86 -15.66
CA VAL A 617 13.36 -14.30 -15.42
C VAL A 617 14.38 -14.50 -14.29
N LEU A 618 13.96 -15.14 -13.21
CA LEU A 618 14.82 -15.57 -12.10
C LEU A 618 14.85 -17.11 -12.09
N ILE A 619 16.04 -17.71 -12.18
CA ILE A 619 16.20 -19.17 -12.22
C ILE A 619 17.13 -19.64 -11.10
N LYS A 620 16.76 -20.76 -10.45
CA LYS A 620 17.58 -21.46 -9.46
C LYS A 620 17.50 -22.96 -9.67
N ARG A 621 18.64 -23.65 -9.63
CA ARG A 621 18.69 -25.12 -9.59
C ARG A 621 18.22 -25.63 -8.21
N ILE A 622 17.25 -26.55 -8.16
CA ILE A 622 16.60 -27.02 -6.92
C ILE A 622 16.51 -28.55 -6.72
N GLY A 623 16.84 -29.39 -7.72
CA GLY A 623 16.69 -30.87 -7.63
C GLY A 623 17.92 -31.67 -8.12
N LEU A 624 18.18 -32.83 -7.51
CA LEU A 624 19.45 -33.57 -7.48
C LEU A 624 19.46 -34.92 -8.23
N GLU A 625 20.46 -35.14 -9.08
CA GLU A 625 21.41 -36.28 -9.12
C GLU A 625 22.38 -36.06 -10.31
N PRO A 626 23.72 -36.01 -10.09
CA PRO A 626 24.39 -36.18 -8.81
C PRO A 626 24.23 -34.96 -7.89
N VAL A 627 24.27 -35.24 -6.59
CA VAL A 627 24.01 -34.37 -5.42
C VAL A 627 25.02 -33.23 -5.24
N ASP A 628 25.95 -33.05 -6.20
CA ASP A 628 27.17 -32.25 -6.05
C ASP A 628 27.25 -31.03 -7.01
N VAL A 629 26.15 -30.64 -7.66
CA VAL A 629 26.12 -29.43 -8.52
C VAL A 629 25.15 -28.38 -7.98
N ALA A 630 25.71 -27.43 -7.24
CA ALA A 630 25.06 -26.17 -6.90
C ALA A 630 24.83 -25.30 -8.15
N GLY A 631 23.82 -24.43 -8.11
CA GLY A 631 23.62 -23.40 -9.11
C GLY A 631 23.19 -22.10 -8.44
N ASP A 632 23.69 -20.98 -8.93
CA ASP A 632 23.36 -19.63 -8.44
C ASP A 632 21.93 -19.20 -8.79
N TRP A 633 21.54 -18.02 -8.29
CA TRP A 633 20.31 -17.34 -8.63
C TRP A 633 20.53 -16.43 -9.84
N TYR A 634 20.21 -16.90 -11.03
CA TYR A 634 20.38 -16.14 -12.27
C TYR A 634 19.20 -15.21 -12.50
N LEU A 635 19.45 -13.90 -12.58
CA LEU A 635 18.46 -12.87 -12.87
C LEU A 635 18.73 -12.25 -14.25
N TYR A 636 17.75 -12.41 -15.13
CA TYR A 636 17.70 -11.82 -16.47
C TYR A 636 16.56 -10.81 -16.57
N ASP A 637 16.72 -9.82 -17.43
CA ASP A 637 15.67 -8.88 -17.77
C ASP A 637 15.78 -8.34 -19.20
N SER A 638 14.64 -7.92 -19.72
CA SER A 638 14.50 -7.40 -21.08
C SER A 638 15.19 -6.04 -21.33
N LYS A 639 15.56 -5.28 -20.27
CA LYS A 639 16.23 -3.98 -20.41
C LYS A 639 17.72 -4.17 -20.71
N ARG A 640 18.36 -5.16 -20.10
CA ARG A 640 19.74 -5.59 -20.41
C ARG A 640 19.81 -6.49 -21.63
N GLY A 641 18.85 -7.40 -21.77
CA GLY A 641 18.77 -8.31 -22.91
C GLY A 641 18.14 -9.65 -22.54
N ILE A 642 16.95 -9.89 -23.07
CA ILE A 642 16.41 -11.21 -23.37
C ILE A 642 16.08 -11.13 -24.85
N SER A 643 17.01 -11.56 -25.68
CA SER A 643 17.06 -11.35 -27.12
C SER A 643 16.43 -12.51 -27.86
N SER A 644 16.16 -12.32 -29.15
CA SER A 644 15.64 -13.39 -30.00
C SER A 644 16.78 -14.03 -30.80
N GLY A 645 17.10 -15.29 -30.53
CA GLY A 645 18.12 -16.05 -31.24
C GLY A 645 19.52 -15.78 -30.68
N SER A 646 20.56 -15.82 -31.51
CA SER A 646 21.95 -15.86 -31.04
C SER A 646 22.54 -14.52 -30.53
N GLY A 647 21.75 -13.72 -29.83
CA GLY A 647 22.21 -12.51 -29.15
C GLY A 647 22.85 -12.86 -27.81
N ASN A 648 23.53 -11.89 -27.18
CA ASN A 648 23.96 -12.09 -25.78
C ASN A 648 22.84 -11.60 -24.87
N ASP A 649 22.57 -12.37 -23.81
CA ASP A 649 21.53 -12.15 -22.81
C ASP A 649 22.19 -11.95 -21.45
N PRO A 650 22.42 -10.68 -21.06
CA PRO A 650 23.15 -10.42 -19.85
C PRO A 650 22.38 -10.87 -18.61
N TYR A 651 23.11 -11.48 -17.67
CA TYR A 651 22.56 -11.85 -16.36
C TYR A 651 23.37 -11.25 -15.23
N ILE A 652 22.74 -11.22 -14.06
CA ILE A 652 23.43 -11.01 -12.78
C ILE A 652 23.08 -12.15 -11.83
N LEU A 653 24.03 -12.51 -10.98
CA LEU A 653 23.81 -13.45 -9.89
C LEU A 653 23.31 -12.68 -8.67
N LEU A 654 22.14 -13.07 -8.15
CA LEU A 654 21.47 -12.38 -7.05
C LEU A 654 22.11 -12.70 -5.68
N ASN A 655 22.78 -13.85 -5.58
CA ASN A 655 23.44 -14.35 -4.37
C ASN A 655 24.95 -14.09 -4.33
N THR A 656 25.51 -13.36 -5.29
CA THR A 656 26.96 -13.03 -5.30
C THR A 656 27.17 -11.52 -5.50
N THR A 657 28.42 -11.08 -5.39
CA THR A 657 28.84 -9.68 -5.68
C THR A 657 29.39 -9.51 -7.10
N ASP A 658 29.37 -10.58 -7.92
CA ASP A 658 30.02 -10.61 -9.23
C ASP A 658 29.43 -9.60 -10.22
N ALA A 659 30.23 -9.12 -11.17
CA ALA A 659 29.73 -8.22 -12.20
C ALA A 659 28.71 -8.94 -13.11
N SER A 660 27.87 -8.17 -13.81
CA SER A 660 26.97 -8.75 -14.80
C SER A 660 27.77 -9.41 -15.92
N THR A 661 27.40 -10.62 -16.29
CA THR A 661 27.98 -11.31 -17.46
C THR A 661 27.19 -10.90 -18.69
N THR A 662 27.87 -10.38 -19.73
CA THR A 662 27.25 -9.75 -20.91
C THR A 662 27.55 -10.47 -22.23
N THR A 663 28.23 -11.62 -22.16
CA THR A 663 28.82 -12.31 -23.33
C THR A 663 28.25 -13.71 -23.57
N THR A 664 27.11 -14.02 -22.97
CA THR A 664 26.51 -15.36 -22.95
C THR A 664 25.11 -15.33 -23.53
N ASP A 665 24.71 -16.42 -24.18
CA ASP A 665 23.41 -16.62 -24.80
C ASP A 665 22.74 -17.83 -24.14
N TYR A 666 22.38 -17.69 -22.86
CA TYR A 666 21.89 -18.80 -22.03
C TYR A 666 20.36 -18.89 -22.01
N ILE A 667 19.67 -17.79 -22.28
CA ILE A 667 18.22 -17.77 -22.41
C ILE A 667 17.80 -16.93 -23.61
N ASP A 668 16.65 -17.24 -24.16
CA ASP A 668 16.15 -16.68 -25.41
C ASP A 668 14.67 -16.27 -25.24
N GLN A 669 14.20 -15.35 -26.08
CA GLN A 669 12.77 -15.04 -26.16
C GLN A 669 11.97 -16.25 -26.64
N TYR A 670 10.89 -16.55 -25.93
CA TYR A 670 9.86 -17.49 -26.37
C TYR A 670 8.49 -16.83 -26.24
N ALA A 671 7.63 -16.94 -27.25
CA ALA A 671 6.42 -16.13 -27.34
C ALA A 671 5.47 -16.25 -26.13
N SER A 672 5.50 -17.38 -25.41
CA SER A 672 4.72 -17.61 -24.20
C SER A 672 5.54 -17.73 -22.93
N GLY A 673 6.83 -17.36 -22.94
CA GLY A 673 7.75 -17.46 -21.80
C GLY A 673 9.19 -17.16 -22.18
N PHE A 674 10.09 -18.12 -21.96
CA PHE A 674 11.50 -18.04 -22.35
C PHE A 674 12.04 -19.42 -22.78
N THR A 675 13.11 -19.43 -23.54
CA THR A 675 13.86 -20.66 -23.86
C THR A 675 15.15 -20.66 -23.05
N VAL A 676 15.51 -21.78 -22.44
CA VAL A 676 16.87 -21.99 -21.92
C VAL A 676 17.67 -22.67 -23.03
N THR A 677 18.75 -22.06 -23.50
CA THR A 677 19.45 -22.52 -24.71
C THR A 677 20.29 -23.76 -24.43
N SER A 678 20.76 -24.43 -25.48
CA SER A 678 21.74 -25.52 -25.35
C SER A 678 23.16 -25.03 -24.98
N SER A 679 23.41 -23.72 -24.99
CA SER A 679 24.69 -23.14 -24.57
C SER A 679 24.73 -22.88 -23.06
N ALA A 680 23.57 -22.90 -22.41
CA ALA A 680 23.44 -22.68 -20.97
C ALA A 680 24.27 -23.70 -20.15
N PRO A 681 24.92 -23.24 -19.06
CA PRO A 681 25.76 -24.09 -18.23
C PRO A 681 24.91 -25.10 -17.45
N ALA A 682 25.57 -26.08 -16.82
CA ALA A 682 24.87 -27.06 -15.98
C ALA A 682 24.11 -26.43 -14.79
N ALA A 683 24.50 -25.23 -14.37
CA ALA A 683 23.77 -24.45 -13.37
C ALA A 683 22.38 -23.98 -13.85
N LEU A 684 22.07 -24.08 -15.14
CA LEU A 684 20.80 -23.66 -15.77
C LEU A 684 20.15 -24.76 -16.63
N ASN A 685 20.92 -25.66 -17.24
CA ASN A 685 20.39 -26.63 -18.20
C ASN A 685 21.20 -27.93 -18.29
N ASP A 686 21.33 -28.65 -17.19
CA ASP A 686 21.77 -30.04 -17.17
C ASP A 686 20.63 -30.92 -16.65
N THR A 687 20.82 -32.24 -16.62
CA THR A 687 19.85 -33.16 -16.03
C THR A 687 19.59 -32.77 -14.58
N GLY A 688 18.39 -32.26 -14.32
CA GLY A 688 18.04 -31.70 -13.01
C GLY A 688 16.79 -30.83 -13.09
N THR A 689 16.39 -30.29 -11.93
CA THR A 689 15.20 -29.44 -11.83
C THR A 689 15.58 -28.02 -11.47
N TYR A 690 14.91 -27.08 -12.12
CA TYR A 690 15.13 -25.66 -11.98
C TYR A 690 13.82 -24.95 -11.65
N LEU A 691 13.82 -24.20 -10.56
CA LEU A 691 12.77 -23.27 -10.19
C LEU A 691 12.90 -22.02 -11.05
N TYR A 692 11.76 -21.47 -11.49
CA TYR A 692 11.73 -20.16 -12.11
C TYR A 692 10.63 -19.26 -11.54
N LEU A 693 10.89 -17.96 -11.54
CA LEU A 693 9.90 -16.89 -11.52
C LEU A 693 10.07 -16.08 -12.80
N ALA A 694 9.00 -15.96 -13.59
CA ALA A 694 8.96 -15.17 -14.81
C ALA A 694 7.83 -14.15 -14.76
N ILE A 695 8.05 -12.98 -15.37
CA ILE A 695 7.05 -11.91 -15.53
C ILE A 695 7.00 -11.52 -17.01
N ALA A 696 5.79 -11.35 -17.55
CA ALA A 696 5.53 -11.05 -18.95
C ALA A 696 5.85 -9.61 -19.36
#